data_AF-A0A357TI15-F1
#
_entry.id   AF-A0A357TI15-F1
#
_cell.length_a   1.000
_cell.length_b   1.000
_cell.length_c   1.000
_cell.angle_alpha   90.00
_cell.angle_beta   90.00
_cell.angle_gamma   90.00
#
_symmetry.space_group_name_H-M   'P 1'
#
loop_
_entity.id
_entity.type
_entity.pdbx_description
1 polymer ?
#
loop_
_entity_poly.entity_id
_entity_poly.type
_entity_poly.pdbx_seq_one_letter_code
_entity_poly.pdbx_strand_id
1 'polypeptide(L)'
;MTAGGAVANQPKWIWSNQNAKDGETVFFRKAIKLNKETKSAKLTMSCDNGFEAFVNGKKVLVGSDWGNAQKTDVKKHLKPGMNLIAVKAWNDGGVAGLVGKLEVVSITDRHKAYTTDSTWRSSSSGAKGWETLGFDAKGWKTSTETGKLGDNPWGNVFVLAQQGGTDVKKSNPADLKLAKGFKSELLYTVPKGSQGSWVAVCVDDKGRIIASDQGDKGLYRIDPRGDEIKVEKLNINISSAQGLLYAHGALWVNINGRNAGVHRLTDTNGDDQYDKDEYLKPMQGGGEHGPHALVLSPDKQHIYVMGGNMTKLPKMDGSLVPTNWDEDLLLKRLPDARGHAANIRAPGGWIGRFDKDGKNWETVAMGFRNSYDMAFNIDGELFTYDSDMEWDAGTPWYRPTRLYHIASGADFGWRTGTGKWPQWYPDALPPLYDIGPGSPVGVISGLGAKFPAKYQKAIYCLDWTYGTMSAMFLTPSGASYTAEREEFVASSQMRMTDAVINPYDGAMYFTVGGRGGQSALHRVTYVGDESTAPAKAASDHAADRKLRGSLEALHKPNAAGAVAKAWKYLGHKDRHIRWAARIAIEHQPAAEWQAKALAEKDPQAALTALCALARQGDASLQGKLIASLNKLNWATLTPAQQAELLRVYQLAFIRMGKPSEAIAASVEKILDPVYPAPMASLNRELCTLLVYLESPNAAVKTLALMSQSTDQTKHNWSNDLLNRNAGYARAFAATAASSPQRDQIHYAKELRNLKNHWTDKQLLEYFRWYRKAESFKGGNSFAGFLKNFRKEALANVPKELLPEIEKIQKAPVNDGPPFKIDTKLSLGVTPPMKFDKAELKVKAGAGVELAFTNNDPMPMMHNLLVIEPGSRVDIVTKAATMGAAGMINSFVPESDKVLAATPLVLTGNTYKLYFKAPTKPGKYEYVCT
;
A
#
# COMPACT_ATOMS: atom_id res chain seq x y z
N MET A 1 -23.44 -61.93 20.30
CA MET A 1 -22.64 -61.45 21.45
C MET A 1 -22.00 -60.13 21.07
N THR A 2 -22.30 -59.11 21.85
CA THR A 2 -21.85 -57.71 21.72
C THR A 2 -20.43 -57.54 22.25
N ALA A 3 -19.62 -56.73 21.57
CA ALA A 3 -18.49 -56.02 22.18
C ALA A 3 -18.41 -54.63 21.52
N GLY A 4 -18.94 -53.62 22.22
CA GLY A 4 -19.06 -52.25 21.74
C GLY A 4 -17.71 -51.55 21.62
N GLY A 5 -17.45 -51.00 20.43
CA GLY A 5 -16.40 -50.00 20.23
C GLY A 5 -16.81 -48.68 20.86
N ALA A 6 -16.04 -48.21 21.84
CA ALA A 6 -16.25 -46.92 22.48
C ALA A 6 -16.14 -45.78 21.46
N VAL A 7 -17.21 -44.98 21.35
CA VAL A 7 -17.22 -43.72 20.60
C VAL A 7 -16.12 -42.82 21.17
N ALA A 8 -15.22 -42.32 20.32
CA ALA A 8 -14.24 -41.31 20.72
C ALA A 8 -14.98 -40.03 21.13
N ASN A 9 -14.92 -39.66 22.42
CA ASN A 9 -15.57 -38.46 22.94
C ASN A 9 -15.04 -37.21 22.21
N GLN A 10 -15.89 -36.57 21.40
CA GLN A 10 -15.58 -35.28 20.80
C GLN A 10 -15.60 -34.17 21.86
N PRO A 11 -14.65 -33.20 21.81
CA PRO A 11 -14.67 -32.05 22.69
C PRO A 11 -15.98 -31.26 22.63
N LYS A 12 -16.44 -30.80 23.80
CA LYS A 12 -17.58 -29.90 23.95
C LYS A 12 -17.09 -28.51 24.32
N TRP A 13 -17.79 -27.49 23.84
CA TRP A 13 -17.66 -26.14 24.39
C TRP A 13 -18.25 -26.16 25.80
N ILE A 14 -17.50 -25.65 26.78
CA ILE A 14 -17.92 -25.59 28.18
C ILE A 14 -17.80 -24.17 28.72
N TRP A 15 -18.69 -23.80 29.64
CA TRP A 15 -18.63 -22.56 30.40
C TRP A 15 -19.14 -22.72 31.85
N SER A 16 -19.23 -21.62 32.61
CA SER A 16 -19.81 -21.60 33.97
C SER A 16 -21.34 -21.77 33.97
N ASN A 17 -22.01 -21.39 32.89
CA ASN A 17 -23.46 -21.38 32.67
C ASN A 17 -23.77 -21.32 31.14
N GLN A 18 -25.06 -21.45 30.76
CA GLN A 18 -25.48 -21.33 29.36
C GLN A 18 -25.36 -19.89 28.81
N ASN A 19 -25.57 -18.90 29.68
CA ASN A 19 -25.57 -17.47 29.34
C ASN A 19 -24.45 -16.77 30.12
N ALA A 20 -23.31 -16.56 29.48
CA ALA A 20 -22.16 -15.90 30.06
C ALA A 20 -22.44 -14.42 30.35
N LYS A 21 -21.75 -13.86 31.34
CA LYS A 21 -21.78 -12.41 31.59
C LYS A 21 -20.70 -11.73 30.74
N ASP A 22 -20.95 -10.49 30.35
CA ASP A 22 -19.93 -9.68 29.67
C ASP A 22 -18.75 -9.42 30.62
N GLY A 23 -17.51 -9.57 30.12
CA GLY A 23 -16.29 -9.46 30.91
C GLY A 23 -16.04 -10.60 31.91
N GLU A 24 -16.77 -11.72 31.81
CA GLU A 24 -16.67 -12.83 32.76
C GLU A 24 -15.33 -13.57 32.62
N THR A 25 -14.66 -13.80 33.76
CA THR A 25 -13.52 -14.72 33.87
C THR A 25 -13.94 -15.96 34.66
N VAL A 26 -13.69 -17.13 34.08
CA VAL A 26 -14.02 -18.43 34.68
C VAL A 26 -12.76 -19.29 34.77
N PHE A 27 -12.62 -19.99 35.89
CA PHE A 27 -11.52 -20.89 36.18
C PHE A 27 -12.03 -22.32 36.07
N PHE A 28 -11.38 -23.16 35.27
CA PHE A 28 -11.76 -24.53 34.97
C PHE A 28 -10.68 -25.52 35.41
N ARG A 29 -11.09 -26.72 35.81
CA ARG A 29 -10.13 -27.78 36.18
C ARG A 29 -10.64 -29.19 35.94
N LYS A 30 -9.72 -30.06 35.57
CA LYS A 30 -9.94 -31.49 35.41
C LYS A 30 -8.74 -32.29 35.91
N ALA A 31 -8.99 -33.12 36.92
CA ALA A 31 -8.02 -34.11 37.36
C ALA A 31 -8.08 -35.35 36.45
N ILE A 32 -6.92 -35.84 36.03
CA ILE A 32 -6.76 -37.01 35.17
C ILE A 32 -5.77 -37.98 35.82
N LYS A 33 -5.97 -39.30 35.62
CA LYS A 33 -5.08 -40.35 36.12
C LYS A 33 -4.37 -41.03 34.96
N LEU A 34 -3.04 -41.01 34.97
CA LEU A 34 -2.19 -41.70 34.01
C LEU A 34 -1.60 -42.96 34.66
N ASN A 35 -2.00 -44.14 34.17
CA ASN A 35 -1.60 -45.41 34.79
C ASN A 35 -0.19 -45.89 34.40
N LYS A 36 0.40 -45.29 33.37
CA LYS A 36 1.72 -45.63 32.81
C LYS A 36 2.44 -44.35 32.40
N GLU A 37 3.74 -44.46 32.19
CA GLU A 37 4.55 -43.36 31.68
C GLU A 37 4.07 -42.91 30.29
N THR A 38 4.19 -41.60 30.04
CA THR A 38 3.69 -40.95 28.82
C THR A 38 4.80 -40.88 27.77
N LYS A 39 4.58 -41.48 26.61
CA LYS A 39 5.46 -41.42 25.43
C LYS A 39 5.36 -40.07 24.74
N SER A 40 4.14 -39.57 24.53
CA SER A 40 3.84 -38.24 23.99
C SER A 40 2.52 -37.69 24.54
N ALA A 41 2.41 -36.36 24.66
CA ALA A 41 1.17 -35.70 25.06
C ALA A 41 1.00 -34.35 24.37
N LYS A 42 -0.11 -34.17 23.66
CA LYS A 42 -0.43 -32.92 22.92
C LYS A 42 -1.70 -32.31 23.47
N LEU A 43 -1.62 -31.07 23.97
CA LEU A 43 -2.78 -30.28 24.40
C LEU A 43 -3.17 -29.32 23.28
N THR A 44 -4.44 -29.33 22.88
CA THR A 44 -5.04 -28.40 21.91
C THR A 44 -6.23 -27.72 22.57
N MET A 45 -6.31 -26.39 22.56
CA MET A 45 -7.41 -25.64 23.19
C MET A 45 -7.77 -24.38 22.40
N SER A 46 -9.04 -23.97 22.50
CA SER A 46 -9.56 -22.69 22.01
C SER A 46 -10.60 -22.13 22.98
N CYS A 47 -10.80 -20.82 22.99
CA CYS A 47 -11.79 -20.14 23.81
C CYS A 47 -12.32 -18.93 23.06
N ASP A 48 -13.56 -18.49 23.33
CA ASP A 48 -14.21 -17.36 22.63
C ASP A 48 -13.31 -16.11 22.54
N ASN A 49 -12.84 -15.57 23.68
CA ASN A 49 -11.94 -14.41 23.67
C ASN A 49 -10.55 -14.69 24.23
N GLY A 50 -10.40 -15.55 25.24
CA GLY A 50 -9.07 -16.00 25.60
C GLY A 50 -8.97 -16.94 26.77
N PHE A 51 -7.81 -17.58 26.88
CA PHE A 51 -7.50 -18.51 27.96
C PHE A 51 -6.01 -18.60 28.27
N GLU A 52 -5.69 -18.99 29.51
CA GLU A 52 -4.39 -19.50 29.95
C GLU A 52 -4.58 -20.91 30.51
N ALA A 53 -3.86 -21.90 29.96
CA ALA A 53 -3.90 -23.28 30.42
C ALA A 53 -2.64 -23.66 31.20
N PHE A 54 -2.86 -24.48 32.23
CA PHE A 54 -1.85 -24.94 33.17
C PHE A 54 -1.91 -26.47 33.29
N VAL A 55 -0.75 -27.09 33.43
CA VAL A 55 -0.60 -28.51 33.76
C VAL A 55 0.21 -28.63 35.03
N ASN A 56 -0.39 -29.21 36.08
CA ASN A 56 0.23 -29.34 37.41
C ASN A 56 0.83 -28.00 37.92
N GLY A 57 0.11 -26.90 37.75
CA GLY A 57 0.51 -25.56 38.19
C GLY A 57 1.47 -24.80 37.26
N LYS A 58 2.01 -25.44 36.20
CA LYS A 58 2.84 -24.75 35.21
C LYS A 58 1.99 -24.26 34.05
N LYS A 59 2.08 -22.97 33.71
CA LYS A 59 1.45 -22.41 32.50
C LYS A 59 2.08 -23.04 31.26
N VAL A 60 1.27 -23.57 30.35
CA VAL A 60 1.73 -24.32 29.16
C VAL A 60 1.18 -23.79 27.83
N LEU A 61 0.04 -23.10 27.84
CA LEU A 61 -0.65 -22.67 26.62
C LEU A 61 -1.44 -21.38 26.90
N VAL A 62 -1.47 -20.47 25.94
CA VAL A 62 -2.29 -19.25 25.97
C VAL A 62 -2.96 -19.08 24.62
N GLY A 63 -4.19 -18.58 24.58
CA GLY A 63 -4.89 -18.21 23.36
C GLY A 63 -5.74 -16.96 23.57
N SER A 64 -5.96 -16.21 22.49
CA SER A 64 -6.68 -14.91 22.52
C SER A 64 -7.65 -14.72 21.35
N ASP A 65 -7.96 -15.79 20.61
CA ASP A 65 -8.86 -15.79 19.45
C ASP A 65 -9.41 -17.21 19.24
N TRP A 66 -10.74 -17.34 19.22
CA TRP A 66 -11.41 -18.62 19.03
C TRP A 66 -11.14 -19.26 17.68
N GLY A 67 -10.91 -18.44 16.64
CA GLY A 67 -10.70 -18.87 15.26
C GLY A 67 -9.38 -19.61 15.04
N ASN A 68 -8.48 -19.58 16.02
CA ASN A 68 -7.17 -20.20 15.96
C ASN A 68 -6.88 -21.05 17.22
N ALA A 69 -7.25 -22.33 17.19
CA ALA A 69 -6.95 -23.25 18.27
C ALA A 69 -5.44 -23.40 18.48
N GLN A 70 -5.00 -23.23 19.72
CA GLN A 70 -3.58 -23.29 20.09
C GLN A 70 -3.20 -24.72 20.48
N LYS A 71 -1.97 -25.12 20.18
CA LYS A 71 -1.47 -26.48 20.42
C LYS A 71 -0.05 -26.49 20.97
N THR A 72 0.23 -27.35 21.94
CA THR A 72 1.57 -27.53 22.51
C THR A 72 1.82 -28.96 22.99
N ASP A 73 3.09 -29.36 23.08
CA ASP A 73 3.50 -30.60 23.75
C ASP A 73 3.57 -30.37 25.27
N VAL A 74 2.88 -31.22 26.03
CA VAL A 74 2.82 -31.14 27.49
C VAL A 74 3.43 -32.34 28.20
N LYS A 75 4.11 -33.24 27.47
CA LYS A 75 4.69 -34.48 28.02
C LYS A 75 5.54 -34.21 29.26
N LYS A 76 6.42 -33.21 29.19
CA LYS A 76 7.36 -32.84 30.28
C LYS A 76 6.67 -32.35 31.57
N HIS A 77 5.37 -32.07 31.51
CA HIS A 77 4.57 -31.58 32.64
C HIS A 77 3.69 -32.66 33.26
N LEU A 78 3.62 -33.85 32.65
CA LEU A 78 2.82 -34.99 33.12
C LEU A 78 3.69 -36.01 33.87
N LYS A 79 3.08 -36.69 34.83
CA LYS A 79 3.70 -37.78 35.60
C LYS A 79 2.78 -39.00 35.69
N PRO A 80 3.31 -40.22 35.93
CA PRO A 80 2.48 -41.34 36.35
C PRO A 80 1.65 -40.97 37.59
N GLY A 81 0.39 -41.40 37.63
CA GLY A 81 -0.56 -41.05 38.68
C GLY A 81 -1.44 -39.83 38.34
N MET A 82 -1.83 -39.07 39.36
CA MET A 82 -2.76 -37.96 39.21
C MET A 82 -2.07 -36.72 38.65
N ASN A 83 -2.72 -36.10 37.67
CA ASN A 83 -2.33 -34.83 37.05
C ASN A 83 -3.53 -33.91 36.99
N LEU A 84 -3.28 -32.60 36.98
CA LEU A 84 -4.33 -31.59 36.85
C LEU A 84 -4.12 -30.79 35.57
N ILE A 85 -5.20 -30.64 34.80
CA ILE A 85 -5.32 -29.62 33.76
C ILE A 85 -6.20 -28.51 34.32
N ALA A 86 -5.73 -27.28 34.27
CA ALA A 86 -6.42 -26.10 34.79
C ALA A 86 -6.42 -24.98 33.75
N VAL A 87 -7.49 -24.19 33.66
CA VAL A 87 -7.63 -23.16 32.62
C VAL A 87 -8.29 -21.93 33.19
N LYS A 88 -7.66 -20.76 33.07
CA LYS A 88 -8.30 -19.47 33.31
C LYS A 88 -8.79 -18.97 31.96
N ALA A 89 -10.09 -18.85 31.76
CA ALA A 89 -10.66 -18.37 30.51
C ALA A 89 -11.48 -17.09 30.75
N TRP A 90 -11.56 -16.22 29.76
CA TRP A 90 -12.36 -15.00 29.85
C TRP A 90 -13.14 -14.74 28.56
N ASN A 91 -14.26 -14.04 28.74
CA ASN A 91 -15.17 -13.62 27.70
C ASN A 91 -15.35 -12.10 27.78
N ASP A 92 -15.07 -11.39 26.69
CA ASP A 92 -15.17 -9.95 26.56
C ASP A 92 -16.62 -9.49 26.29
N GLY A 93 -17.49 -10.39 25.78
CA GLY A 93 -18.93 -10.16 25.65
C GLY A 93 -19.62 -11.20 24.76
N GLY A 94 -20.95 -11.37 24.89
CA GLY A 94 -21.71 -12.30 24.05
C GLY A 94 -21.59 -13.78 24.45
N VAL A 95 -21.60 -14.70 23.48
CA VAL A 95 -21.61 -16.16 23.74
C VAL A 95 -20.22 -16.64 24.16
N ALA A 96 -20.10 -17.34 25.28
CA ALA A 96 -18.81 -17.86 25.76
C ALA A 96 -18.66 -19.38 25.61
N GLY A 97 -17.41 -19.80 25.41
CA GLY A 97 -17.08 -21.22 25.43
C GLY A 97 -15.58 -21.46 25.52
N LEU A 98 -15.21 -22.53 26.23
CA LEU A 98 -13.87 -23.12 26.22
C LEU A 98 -13.95 -24.52 25.61
N VAL A 99 -13.06 -24.85 24.67
CA VAL A 99 -12.95 -26.20 24.10
C VAL A 99 -11.52 -26.70 24.13
N GLY A 100 -11.31 -27.98 24.43
CA GLY A 100 -9.98 -28.55 24.57
C GLY A 100 -9.90 -30.05 24.43
N LYS A 101 -8.73 -30.53 23.99
CA LYS A 101 -8.37 -31.94 23.87
C LYS A 101 -6.91 -32.14 24.26
N LEU A 102 -6.67 -33.05 25.21
CA LEU A 102 -5.35 -33.59 25.54
C LEU A 102 -5.25 -35.03 25.00
N GLU A 103 -4.36 -35.24 24.03
CA GLU A 103 -4.08 -36.55 23.45
C GLU A 103 -2.82 -37.12 24.09
N VAL A 104 -2.93 -38.28 24.74
CA VAL A 104 -1.83 -38.94 25.46
C VAL A 104 -1.58 -40.31 24.85
N VAL A 105 -0.30 -40.62 24.57
CA VAL A 105 0.17 -41.95 24.18
C VAL A 105 1.05 -42.48 25.30
N SER A 106 0.72 -43.65 25.86
CA SER A 106 1.57 -44.30 26.86
C SER A 106 2.80 -44.97 26.24
N ILE A 107 3.78 -45.35 27.06
CA ILE A 107 4.92 -46.19 26.61
C ILE A 107 4.51 -47.57 26.05
N THR A 108 3.27 -48.00 26.28
CA THR A 108 2.70 -49.25 25.73
C THR A 108 1.86 -48.99 24.48
N ASP A 109 2.03 -47.83 23.83
CA ASP A 109 1.29 -47.37 22.66
C ASP A 109 -0.24 -47.35 22.80
N ARG A 110 -0.76 -47.25 24.03
CA ARG A 110 -2.19 -47.02 24.25
C ARG A 110 -2.49 -45.53 24.11
N HIS A 111 -3.43 -45.19 23.24
CA HIS A 111 -3.92 -43.83 23.03
C HIS A 111 -5.11 -43.51 23.94
N LYS A 112 -5.09 -42.34 24.58
CA LYS A 112 -6.22 -41.83 25.35
C LYS A 112 -6.38 -40.33 25.17
N ALA A 113 -7.61 -39.89 24.91
CA ALA A 113 -7.96 -38.48 24.85
C ALA A 113 -8.73 -38.05 26.10
N TYR A 114 -8.39 -36.87 26.62
CA TYR A 114 -9.17 -36.17 27.64
C TYR A 114 -9.70 -34.88 27.02
N THR A 115 -11.01 -34.67 27.06
CA THR A 115 -11.64 -33.55 26.38
C THR A 115 -12.37 -32.64 27.35
N THR A 116 -12.69 -31.42 26.92
CA THR A 116 -13.66 -30.56 27.60
C THR A 116 -15.06 -31.17 27.49
N ASP A 117 -15.74 -31.25 28.63
CA ASP A 117 -17.10 -31.78 28.81
C ASP A 117 -17.66 -31.30 30.16
N SER A 118 -18.91 -31.62 30.46
CA SER A 118 -19.59 -31.28 31.73
C SER A 118 -18.91 -31.80 33.00
N THR A 119 -17.93 -32.72 32.89
CA THR A 119 -17.23 -33.28 34.05
C THR A 119 -16.04 -32.44 34.53
N TRP A 120 -15.79 -31.28 33.89
CA TRP A 120 -14.87 -30.26 34.35
C TRP A 120 -15.50 -29.45 35.49
N ARG A 121 -14.70 -29.05 36.49
CA ARG A 121 -15.16 -28.13 37.54
C ARG A 121 -14.86 -26.69 37.16
N SER A 122 -15.79 -25.78 37.43
CA SER A 122 -15.67 -24.35 37.17
C SER A 122 -15.94 -23.49 38.42
N SER A 123 -15.33 -22.31 38.45
CA SER A 123 -15.50 -21.29 39.49
C SER A 123 -15.32 -19.90 38.87
N SER A 124 -16.07 -18.90 39.36
CA SER A 124 -15.87 -17.49 39.00
C SER A 124 -14.73 -16.82 39.78
N SER A 125 -14.13 -17.52 40.76
CA SER A 125 -13.02 -17.03 41.57
C SER A 125 -11.82 -17.99 41.50
N GLY A 126 -10.65 -17.43 41.22
CA GLY A 126 -9.36 -18.13 41.13
C GLY A 126 -8.56 -17.99 42.41
N ALA A 127 -8.98 -18.67 43.47
CA ALA A 127 -8.26 -18.68 44.75
C ALA A 127 -6.82 -19.18 44.60
N LYS A 128 -5.88 -18.66 45.39
CA LYS A 128 -4.44 -18.98 45.28
C LYS A 128 -4.18 -20.49 45.22
N GLY A 129 -3.45 -20.94 44.19
CA GLY A 129 -3.08 -22.35 43.99
C GLY A 129 -4.17 -23.22 43.34
N TRP A 130 -5.26 -22.63 42.83
CA TRP A 130 -6.31 -23.33 42.07
C TRP A 130 -5.80 -24.02 40.79
N GLU A 131 -4.57 -23.80 40.36
CA GLU A 131 -3.95 -24.45 39.22
C GLU A 131 -3.17 -25.71 39.61
N THR A 132 -3.11 -26.04 40.91
CA THR A 132 -2.32 -27.15 41.48
C THR A 132 -3.19 -28.30 41.99
N LEU A 133 -2.65 -29.52 41.98
CA LEU A 133 -3.39 -30.74 42.35
C LEU A 133 -3.87 -30.76 43.81
N GLY A 134 -3.17 -30.08 44.73
CA GLY A 134 -3.47 -30.10 46.17
C GLY A 134 -4.60 -29.17 46.63
N PHE A 135 -5.19 -28.39 45.73
CA PHE A 135 -6.27 -27.46 46.08
C PHE A 135 -7.61 -28.19 46.29
N ASP A 136 -8.32 -27.85 47.37
CA ASP A 136 -9.67 -28.35 47.62
C ASP A 136 -10.73 -27.64 46.76
N ALA A 137 -11.16 -28.30 45.69
CA ALA A 137 -12.18 -27.80 44.78
C ALA A 137 -13.61 -28.28 45.14
N LYS A 138 -13.89 -28.75 46.36
CA LYS A 138 -15.23 -29.25 46.76
C LYS A 138 -16.35 -28.22 46.58
N GLY A 139 -16.06 -26.93 46.72
CA GLY A 139 -17.04 -25.85 46.50
C GLY A 139 -17.24 -25.43 45.03
N TRP A 140 -16.52 -26.03 44.07
CA TRP A 140 -16.64 -25.68 42.65
C TRP A 140 -17.77 -26.47 41.99
N LYS A 141 -18.51 -25.80 41.10
CA LYS A 141 -19.60 -26.42 40.34
C LYS A 141 -19.04 -27.22 39.17
N THR A 142 -19.83 -28.13 38.61
CA THR A 142 -19.55 -28.72 37.29
C THR A 142 -19.81 -27.69 36.19
N SER A 143 -19.06 -27.81 35.08
CA SER A 143 -19.18 -26.90 33.94
C SER A 143 -20.44 -27.22 33.13
N THR A 144 -21.02 -26.21 32.50
CA THR A 144 -22.15 -26.36 31.57
C THR A 144 -21.61 -26.55 30.16
N GLU A 145 -22.12 -27.51 29.41
CA GLU A 145 -21.82 -27.67 27.99
C GLU A 145 -22.62 -26.64 27.17
N THR A 146 -21.93 -25.72 26.49
CA THR A 146 -22.55 -24.62 25.72
C THR A 146 -22.69 -24.92 24.23
N GLY A 147 -22.05 -25.99 23.74
CA GLY A 147 -22.16 -26.43 22.34
C GLY A 147 -21.24 -27.62 22.00
N LYS A 148 -21.41 -28.18 20.79
CA LYS A 148 -20.53 -29.22 20.24
C LYS A 148 -19.44 -28.57 19.37
N LEU A 149 -18.26 -29.20 19.27
CA LEU A 149 -17.24 -28.79 18.30
C LEU A 149 -17.83 -28.90 16.87
N GLY A 150 -17.87 -27.80 16.14
CA GLY A 150 -18.58 -27.69 14.85
C GLY A 150 -19.82 -26.80 14.87
N ASP A 151 -20.39 -26.51 16.05
CA ASP A 151 -21.58 -25.67 16.17
C ASP A 151 -21.25 -24.19 15.97
N ASN A 152 -22.21 -23.43 15.44
CA ASN A 152 -22.12 -21.97 15.38
C ASN A 152 -22.18 -21.35 16.78
N PRO A 153 -21.51 -20.20 17.03
CA PRO A 153 -20.79 -19.37 16.06
C PRO A 153 -19.37 -19.87 15.72
N TRP A 154 -18.83 -20.85 16.45
CA TRP A 154 -17.40 -21.18 16.41
C TRP A 154 -16.98 -22.18 15.31
N GLY A 155 -17.88 -23.02 14.80
CA GLY A 155 -17.52 -24.06 13.84
C GLY A 155 -16.50 -25.08 14.39
N ASN A 156 -15.74 -25.73 13.50
CA ASN A 156 -14.70 -26.71 13.88
C ASN A 156 -13.31 -26.05 13.92
N VAL A 157 -13.03 -25.39 15.04
CA VAL A 157 -11.77 -24.66 15.29
C VAL A 157 -10.51 -25.53 15.23
N PHE A 158 -10.62 -26.86 15.29
CA PHE A 158 -9.47 -27.77 15.22
C PHE A 158 -9.07 -28.12 13.77
N VAL A 159 -9.97 -27.97 12.79
CA VAL A 159 -9.69 -28.17 11.36
C VAL A 159 -9.16 -26.90 10.69
N LEU A 160 -9.65 -25.73 11.10
CA LEU A 160 -9.14 -24.43 10.62
C LEU A 160 -7.64 -24.26 10.89
N ALA A 161 -7.13 -24.86 11.96
CA ALA A 161 -5.70 -24.89 12.28
C ALA A 161 -4.85 -25.81 11.37
N GLN A 162 -5.45 -26.74 10.62
CA GLN A 162 -4.75 -27.71 9.75
C GLN A 162 -4.62 -27.27 8.29
N GLN A 163 -5.47 -26.38 7.78
CA GLN A 163 -5.47 -25.96 6.36
C GLN A 163 -4.45 -24.83 6.03
N GLY A 164 -3.59 -24.44 6.98
CA GLY A 164 -2.63 -23.34 6.85
C GLY A 164 -1.15 -23.77 6.71
N GLY A 165 -0.82 -24.67 5.79
CA GLY A 165 0.60 -24.94 5.49
C GLY A 165 0.86 -25.94 4.37
N THR A 166 1.25 -25.43 3.20
CA THR A 166 2.23 -26.11 2.35
C THR A 166 3.63 -25.83 2.89
N ASP A 167 4.50 -26.84 2.80
CA ASP A 167 5.87 -26.84 3.31
C ASP A 167 6.75 -25.76 2.64
N VAL A 168 6.92 -24.65 3.35
CA VAL A 168 8.05 -23.73 3.25
C VAL A 168 8.49 -23.51 4.68
N LYS A 169 9.79 -23.60 4.99
CA LYS A 169 10.34 -23.37 6.34
C LYS A 169 9.71 -22.12 6.96
N LYS A 170 8.75 -22.32 7.87
CA LYS A 170 8.13 -21.23 8.64
C LYS A 170 9.23 -20.66 9.53
N SER A 171 9.65 -19.43 9.27
CA SER A 171 10.28 -18.61 10.32
C SER A 171 9.33 -18.64 11.53
N ASN A 172 9.85 -18.97 12.70
CA ASN A 172 9.04 -19.06 13.90
C ASN A 172 8.41 -17.69 14.16
N PRO A 173 7.06 -17.56 14.27
CA PRO A 173 6.38 -16.31 14.61
C PRO A 173 6.87 -15.65 15.92
N ALA A 174 7.68 -16.37 16.71
CA ALA A 174 8.30 -15.91 17.95
C ALA A 174 9.72 -15.32 17.78
N ASP A 175 10.32 -15.36 16.59
CA ASP A 175 11.68 -14.87 16.41
C ASP A 175 11.64 -13.37 16.02
N LEU A 176 12.02 -12.51 16.98
CA LEU A 176 12.26 -11.11 16.73
C LEU A 176 13.50 -10.98 15.81
N LYS A 177 13.29 -10.58 14.56
CA LYS A 177 14.38 -10.14 13.70
C LYS A 177 14.80 -8.74 14.12
N LEU A 178 16.10 -8.56 14.26
CA LEU A 178 16.72 -7.32 14.69
C LEU A 178 17.98 -7.05 13.85
N ALA A 179 18.24 -5.78 13.53
CA ALA A 179 19.46 -5.38 12.84
C ALA A 179 20.71 -5.83 13.62
N LYS A 180 21.79 -6.11 12.88
CA LYS A 180 23.03 -6.62 13.46
C LYS A 180 23.59 -5.64 14.50
N GLY A 181 23.99 -6.15 15.66
CA GLY A 181 24.60 -5.36 16.73
C GLY A 181 23.60 -4.61 17.61
N PHE A 182 22.29 -4.84 17.45
CA PHE A 182 21.27 -4.27 18.31
C PHE A 182 20.69 -5.33 19.27
N LYS A 183 20.12 -4.84 20.38
CA LYS A 183 19.31 -5.61 21.35
C LYS A 183 17.97 -4.91 21.53
N SER A 184 16.89 -5.69 21.70
CA SER A 184 15.58 -5.18 22.12
C SER A 184 15.20 -5.76 23.47
N GLU A 185 14.69 -4.90 24.37
CA GLU A 185 14.26 -5.24 25.72
C GLU A 185 12.78 -4.88 25.88
N LEU A 186 11.97 -5.83 26.34
CA LEU A 186 10.59 -5.54 26.78
C LEU A 186 10.67 -4.88 28.17
N LEU A 187 10.26 -3.62 28.25
CA LEU A 187 10.31 -2.85 29.51
C LEU A 187 9.00 -2.92 30.28
N TYR A 188 7.87 -2.85 29.57
CA TYR A 188 6.57 -2.77 30.21
C TYR A 188 5.49 -3.41 29.35
N THR A 189 4.68 -4.28 29.95
CA THR A 189 3.45 -4.80 29.34
C THR A 189 2.28 -3.99 29.86
N VAL A 190 1.61 -3.25 28.98
CA VAL A 190 0.54 -2.31 29.35
C VAL A 190 -0.67 -3.08 29.87
N PRO A 191 -1.16 -2.80 31.10
CA PRO A 191 -2.39 -3.38 31.61
C PRO A 191 -3.61 -2.90 30.81
N LYS A 192 -4.01 -3.66 29.77
CA LYS A 192 -5.05 -3.25 28.80
C LYS A 192 -6.34 -2.71 29.44
N GLY A 193 -6.80 -3.32 30.54
CA GLY A 193 -8.04 -2.91 31.22
C GLY A 193 -7.97 -1.52 31.88
N SER A 194 -6.81 -1.10 32.38
CA SER A 194 -6.65 0.17 33.12
C SER A 194 -5.83 1.22 32.37
N GLN A 195 -5.02 0.83 31.39
CA GLN A 195 -4.12 1.71 30.64
C GLN A 195 -4.31 1.66 29.12
N GLY A 196 -5.21 0.79 28.63
CA GLY A 196 -5.62 0.78 27.23
C GLY A 196 -4.54 0.24 26.29
N SER A 197 -4.46 0.81 25.10
CA SER A 197 -3.50 0.42 24.06
C SER A 197 -2.76 1.64 23.54
N TRP A 198 -1.47 1.75 23.82
CA TRP A 198 -0.70 2.96 23.52
C TRP A 198 -0.38 3.07 22.03
N VAL A 199 -0.72 4.22 21.44
CA VAL A 199 -0.63 4.47 19.99
C VAL A 199 0.23 5.66 19.58
N ALA A 200 0.59 6.53 20.52
CA ALA A 200 1.50 7.64 20.29
C ALA A 200 2.40 7.83 21.50
N VAL A 201 3.66 8.21 21.27
CA VAL A 201 4.65 8.51 22.31
C VAL A 201 5.44 9.78 22.01
N CYS A 202 5.80 10.51 23.06
CA CYS A 202 6.80 11.59 22.97
C CYS A 202 7.71 11.57 24.21
N VAL A 203 8.79 12.34 24.21
CA VAL A 203 9.67 12.51 25.38
C VAL A 203 9.50 13.91 25.94
N ASP A 204 9.37 14.03 27.26
CA ASP A 204 9.36 15.32 27.96
C ASP A 204 10.76 15.88 28.23
N ASP A 205 10.83 17.10 28.78
CA ASP A 205 12.08 17.80 29.11
C ASP A 205 12.94 17.12 30.18
N LYS A 206 12.37 16.15 30.91
CA LYS A 206 13.08 15.37 31.94
C LYS A 206 13.51 13.99 31.43
N GLY A 207 13.33 13.68 30.14
CA GLY A 207 13.69 12.38 29.56
C GLY A 207 12.72 11.25 29.90
N ARG A 208 11.50 11.57 30.36
CA ARG A 208 10.41 10.60 30.57
C ARG A 208 9.58 10.51 29.30
N ILE A 209 8.92 9.37 29.10
CA ILE A 209 8.08 9.13 27.93
C ILE A 209 6.63 9.44 28.30
N ILE A 210 5.90 10.13 27.43
CA ILE A 210 4.45 10.30 27.55
C ILE A 210 3.80 9.46 26.46
N ALA A 211 2.86 8.59 26.81
CA ALA A 211 2.13 7.73 25.91
C ALA A 211 0.62 8.04 25.93
N SER A 212 -0.03 7.95 24.77
CA SER A 212 -1.49 8.04 24.66
C SER A 212 -2.10 6.68 24.39
N ASP A 213 -3.13 6.33 25.16
CA ASP A 213 -4.08 5.29 24.79
C ASP A 213 -4.90 5.68 23.54
N GLN A 214 -5.26 4.70 22.71
CA GLN A 214 -6.16 4.86 21.56
C GLN A 214 -7.62 5.04 21.97
N GLY A 215 -8.04 4.41 23.06
CA GLY A 215 -9.40 4.44 23.60
C GLY A 215 -9.62 5.63 24.54
N ASP A 216 -10.22 5.36 25.70
CA ASP A 216 -10.70 6.35 26.68
C ASP A 216 -9.92 6.34 28.01
N LYS A 217 -8.72 5.75 28.07
CA LYS A 217 -7.95 5.53 29.30
C LYS A 217 -7.04 6.70 29.68
N GLY A 218 -6.64 7.52 28.72
CA GLY A 218 -5.93 8.79 28.95
C GLY A 218 -4.46 8.77 28.54
N LEU A 219 -3.70 9.76 29.01
CA LEU A 219 -2.25 9.85 28.83
C LEU A 219 -1.50 9.31 30.05
N TYR A 220 -0.37 8.66 29.80
CA TYR A 220 0.49 8.04 30.80
C TYR A 220 1.91 8.57 30.67
N ARG A 221 2.55 8.86 31.79
CA ARG A 221 3.96 9.22 31.87
C ARG A 221 4.75 8.02 32.39
N ILE A 222 5.85 7.70 31.72
CA ILE A 222 6.69 6.55 31.96
C ILE A 222 8.10 7.04 32.25
N ASP A 223 8.67 6.65 33.39
CA ASP A 223 10.08 6.89 33.71
C ASP A 223 10.90 5.62 33.44
N PRO A 224 11.73 5.60 32.38
CA PRO A 224 12.48 4.41 32.00
C PRO A 224 13.88 4.32 32.63
N ARG A 225 14.24 5.22 33.55
CA ARG A 225 15.62 5.39 34.05
C ARG A 225 15.98 4.51 35.24
N GLY A 226 14.98 3.98 35.95
CA GLY A 226 15.17 3.06 37.07
C GLY A 226 15.13 1.58 36.66
N ASP A 227 15.48 0.71 37.59
CA ASP A 227 15.39 -0.76 37.41
C ASP A 227 13.93 -1.23 37.24
N GLU A 228 13.00 -0.54 37.90
CA GLU A 228 11.56 -0.74 37.72
C GLU A 228 10.96 0.41 36.90
N ILE A 229 10.14 0.06 35.91
CA ILE A 229 9.43 1.03 35.08
C ILE A 229 8.26 1.62 35.88
N LYS A 230 8.36 2.91 36.19
CA LYS A 230 7.30 3.66 36.86
C LYS A 230 6.36 4.26 35.82
N VAL A 231 5.06 3.98 35.98
CA VAL A 231 4.00 4.50 35.11
C VAL A 231 3.00 5.29 35.93
N GLU A 232 2.79 6.54 35.56
CA GLU A 232 1.87 7.49 36.16
C GLU A 232 0.77 7.85 35.15
N LYS A 233 -0.48 7.94 35.59
CA LYS A 233 -1.55 8.53 34.77
C LYS A 233 -1.54 10.05 34.96
N LEU A 234 -1.46 10.81 33.87
CA LEU A 234 -1.50 12.26 33.92
C LEU A 234 -2.89 12.76 34.33
N ASN A 235 -2.94 13.80 35.17
CA ASN A 235 -4.20 14.39 35.65
C ASN A 235 -4.83 15.33 34.61
N ILE A 236 -5.16 14.79 33.43
CA ILE A 236 -5.76 15.52 32.32
C ILE A 236 -6.91 14.71 31.71
N ASN A 237 -7.93 15.41 31.21
CA ASN A 237 -9.10 14.77 30.59
C ASN A 237 -8.94 14.62 29.07
N ILE A 238 -7.84 14.02 28.64
CA ILE A 238 -7.48 13.82 27.24
C ILE A 238 -7.07 12.36 27.02
N SER A 239 -7.57 11.77 25.93
CA SER A 239 -7.26 10.41 25.46
C SER A 239 -7.34 10.37 23.93
N SER A 240 -7.05 9.22 23.30
CA SER A 240 -7.11 9.02 21.84
C SER A 240 -6.20 9.95 21.04
N ALA A 241 -5.17 10.54 21.67
CA ALA A 241 -4.21 11.35 20.96
C ALA A 241 -3.35 10.46 20.04
N GLN A 242 -3.18 10.91 18.80
CA GLN A 242 -2.30 10.26 17.83
C GLN A 242 -1.15 11.16 17.40
N GLY A 243 -1.12 12.41 17.86
CA GLY A 243 0.07 13.24 17.87
C GLY A 243 0.39 13.71 19.28
N LEU A 244 1.63 13.47 19.71
CA LEU A 244 2.17 13.97 20.97
C LEU A 244 3.52 14.62 20.70
N LEU A 245 3.74 15.80 21.26
CA LEU A 245 5.02 16.50 21.16
C LEU A 245 5.22 17.37 22.39
N TYR A 246 6.30 17.16 23.14
CA TYR A 246 6.74 18.15 24.12
C TYR A 246 7.66 19.17 23.45
N ALA A 247 7.28 20.44 23.44
CA ALA A 247 8.06 21.51 22.86
C ALA A 247 7.68 22.86 23.48
N HIS A 248 8.63 23.79 23.54
CA HIS A 248 8.41 25.14 24.05
C HIS A 248 7.80 25.19 25.47
N GLY A 249 8.19 24.25 26.34
CA GLY A 249 7.71 24.17 27.72
C GLY A 249 6.27 23.68 27.87
N ALA A 250 5.68 23.10 26.82
CA ALA A 250 4.31 22.61 26.81
C ALA A 250 4.20 21.23 26.14
N LEU A 251 3.18 20.46 26.54
CA LEU A 251 2.78 19.26 25.84
C LEU A 251 1.72 19.60 24.80
N TRP A 252 2.06 19.40 23.53
CA TRP A 252 1.17 19.56 22.40
C TRP A 252 0.54 18.22 22.07
N VAL A 253 -0.79 18.23 21.90
CA VAL A 253 -1.58 17.02 21.70
C VAL A 253 -2.46 17.22 20.48
N ASN A 254 -2.41 16.31 19.51
CA ASN A 254 -3.37 16.23 18.42
C ASN A 254 -4.32 15.06 18.67
N ILE A 255 -5.54 15.38 19.07
CA ILE A 255 -6.56 14.41 19.45
C ILE A 255 -7.21 13.81 18.21
N ASN A 256 -7.37 12.49 18.18
CA ASN A 256 -8.13 11.78 17.16
C ASN A 256 -9.47 11.27 17.73
N GLY A 257 -10.58 11.91 17.37
CA GLY A 257 -11.92 11.52 17.80
C GLY A 257 -12.69 12.66 18.49
N ARG A 258 -13.19 12.43 19.71
CA ARG A 258 -13.94 13.45 20.44
C ARG A 258 -13.00 14.62 20.78
N ASN A 259 -13.41 15.85 20.44
CA ASN A 259 -12.56 17.05 20.51
C ASN A 259 -11.32 16.97 19.60
N ALA A 260 -11.45 16.34 18.43
CA ALA A 260 -10.38 16.24 17.46
C ALA A 260 -9.72 17.58 17.14
N GLY A 261 -8.39 17.62 17.19
CA GLY A 261 -7.60 18.82 16.90
C GLY A 261 -6.44 19.04 17.87
N VAL A 262 -5.77 20.18 17.70
CA VAL A 262 -4.54 20.49 18.44
C VAL A 262 -4.85 21.25 19.72
N HIS A 263 -4.35 20.71 20.83
CA HIS A 263 -4.34 21.27 22.18
C HIS A 263 -2.92 21.59 22.63
N ARG A 264 -2.77 22.63 23.45
CA ARG A 264 -1.53 22.95 24.17
C ARG A 264 -1.78 22.84 25.67
N LEU A 265 -1.02 21.97 26.32
CA LEU A 265 -1.09 21.70 27.75
C LEU A 265 0.12 22.29 28.46
N THR A 266 -0.11 23.05 29.53
CA THR A 266 0.96 23.75 30.28
C THR A 266 0.81 23.50 31.77
N ASP A 267 1.96 23.26 32.43
CA ASP A 267 2.11 23.29 33.88
C ASP A 267 2.35 24.75 34.30
N THR A 268 1.38 25.37 34.94
CA THR A 268 1.43 26.79 35.36
C THR A 268 1.82 26.96 36.83
N ASN A 269 1.81 25.89 37.62
CA ASN A 269 2.05 25.92 39.07
C ASN A 269 3.34 25.20 39.50
N GLY A 270 4.02 24.50 38.57
CA GLY A 270 5.27 23.78 38.79
C GLY A 270 5.11 22.43 39.51
N ASP A 271 3.92 21.85 39.56
CA ASP A 271 3.64 20.58 40.24
C ASP A 271 3.92 19.33 39.38
N ASP A 272 4.46 19.52 38.18
CA ASP A 272 4.76 18.47 37.21
C ASP A 272 3.49 17.81 36.63
N GLN A 273 2.33 18.44 36.75
CA GLN A 273 1.09 18.14 36.04
C GLN A 273 0.70 19.29 35.11
N TYR A 274 -0.15 19.00 34.11
CA TYR A 274 -0.64 20.01 33.20
C TYR A 274 -2.02 20.50 33.65
N ASP A 275 -2.10 21.70 34.21
CA ASP A 275 -3.33 22.28 34.74
C ASP A 275 -4.07 23.19 33.73
N LYS A 276 -3.39 23.64 32.67
CA LYS A 276 -3.97 24.50 31.63
C LYS A 276 -4.07 23.78 30.29
N ASP A 277 -5.29 23.73 29.72
CA ASP A 277 -5.58 23.22 28.37
C ASP A 277 -6.08 24.34 27.44
N GLU A 278 -5.34 24.58 26.35
CA GLU A 278 -5.71 25.52 25.29
C GLU A 278 -6.04 24.76 24.00
N TYR A 279 -7.31 24.76 23.59
CA TYR A 279 -7.75 24.17 22.32
C TYR A 279 -7.51 25.11 21.14
N LEU A 280 -6.43 24.89 20.40
CA LEU A 280 -5.89 25.85 19.41
C LEU A 280 -6.50 25.70 18.02
N LYS A 281 -6.67 24.46 17.54
CA LYS A 281 -7.17 24.20 16.18
C LYS A 281 -8.11 23.00 16.14
N PRO A 282 -9.43 23.24 16.13
CA PRO A 282 -10.41 22.19 15.92
C PRO A 282 -10.27 21.53 14.55
N MET A 283 -10.47 20.21 14.50
CA MET A 283 -10.43 19.40 13.29
C MET A 283 -11.69 18.56 13.11
N GLN A 284 -12.03 18.28 11.85
CA GLN A 284 -13.15 17.42 11.49
C GLN A 284 -12.59 16.15 10.86
N GLY A 285 -12.59 15.07 11.62
CA GLY A 285 -12.04 13.78 11.21
C GLY A 285 -11.86 12.87 12.41
N GLY A 286 -11.67 11.58 12.17
CA GLY A 286 -11.36 10.64 13.23
C GLY A 286 -11.18 9.20 12.74
N GLY A 287 -10.83 8.31 13.65
CA GLY A 287 -10.61 6.90 13.36
C GLY A 287 -9.25 6.66 12.72
N GLU A 288 -9.13 5.62 11.89
CA GLU A 288 -7.82 5.19 11.35
C GLU A 288 -7.14 6.24 10.46
N HIS A 289 -7.93 7.14 9.83
CA HIS A 289 -7.45 8.19 8.92
C HIS A 289 -7.70 9.61 9.48
N GLY A 290 -7.54 9.73 10.80
CA GLY A 290 -7.84 10.92 11.59
C GLY A 290 -6.72 11.96 11.62
N PRO A 291 -6.80 12.91 12.56
CA PRO A 291 -5.67 13.75 12.94
C PRO A 291 -4.56 12.88 13.54
N HIS A 292 -3.31 13.12 13.13
CA HIS A 292 -2.17 12.30 13.55
C HIS A 292 -1.00 13.15 14.08
N ALA A 293 0.24 12.81 13.73
CA ALA A 293 1.42 13.26 14.43
C ALA A 293 1.69 14.77 14.45
N LEU A 294 2.54 15.15 15.40
CA LEU A 294 3.14 16.47 15.57
C LEU A 294 4.67 16.30 15.59
N VAL A 295 5.41 17.17 14.89
CA VAL A 295 6.89 17.18 14.97
C VAL A 295 7.42 18.60 15.01
N LEU A 296 8.47 18.83 15.80
CA LEU A 296 9.16 20.12 15.89
C LEU A 296 10.17 20.25 14.75
N SER A 297 10.19 21.41 14.08
CA SER A 297 11.21 21.69 13.07
C SER A 297 12.62 21.83 13.68
N PRO A 298 13.70 21.52 12.93
CA PRO A 298 15.07 21.61 13.46
C PRO A 298 15.48 23.02 13.94
N ASP A 299 14.93 24.07 13.31
CA ASP A 299 15.13 25.48 13.71
C ASP A 299 14.32 25.88 14.96
N LYS A 300 13.47 24.97 15.46
CA LYS A 300 12.57 25.14 16.60
C LYS A 300 11.60 26.32 16.44
N GLN A 301 11.31 26.75 15.22
CA GLN A 301 10.38 27.85 14.98
C GLN A 301 8.95 27.36 14.74
N HIS A 302 8.78 26.18 14.16
CA HIS A 302 7.48 25.66 13.73
C HIS A 302 7.21 24.26 14.30
N ILE A 303 5.95 24.01 14.61
CA ILE A 303 5.42 22.66 14.82
C ILE A 303 4.66 22.26 13.56
N TYR A 304 4.99 21.10 13.03
CA TYR A 304 4.31 20.48 11.89
C TYR A 304 3.22 19.55 12.41
N VAL A 305 2.10 19.51 11.70
CA VAL A 305 0.91 18.71 12.04
C VAL A 305 0.34 18.05 10.79
N MET A 306 -0.30 16.89 10.92
CA MET A 306 -0.94 16.23 9.79
C MET A 306 -2.31 15.63 10.08
N GLY A 307 -3.03 15.35 9.00
CA GLY A 307 -4.26 14.58 9.01
C GLY A 307 -4.37 13.66 7.81
N GLY A 308 -4.95 12.48 8.01
CA GLY A 308 -5.28 11.55 6.94
C GLY A 308 -6.37 12.09 6.01
N ASN A 309 -6.67 11.38 4.92
CA ASN A 309 -7.67 11.81 3.93
C ASN A 309 -9.12 11.87 4.47
N MET A 310 -9.42 11.27 5.63
CA MET A 310 -10.70 11.42 6.30
C MET A 310 -10.72 12.57 7.31
N THR A 311 -9.61 13.31 7.42
CA THR A 311 -9.51 14.54 8.19
C THR A 311 -9.56 15.74 7.25
N LYS A 312 -10.66 16.49 7.33
CA LYS A 312 -10.83 17.70 6.54
C LYS A 312 -9.74 18.70 6.91
N LEU A 313 -9.07 19.26 5.89
CA LEU A 313 -8.12 20.34 6.07
C LEU A 313 -8.82 21.49 6.84
N PRO A 314 -8.35 21.87 8.03
CA PRO A 314 -8.93 22.97 8.78
C PRO A 314 -8.63 24.30 8.07
N LYS A 315 -9.32 25.37 8.48
CA LYS A 315 -9.01 26.72 7.98
C LYS A 315 -7.57 27.10 8.38
N MET A 316 -6.75 27.38 7.39
CA MET A 316 -5.39 27.87 7.52
C MET A 316 -5.32 29.39 7.33
N ASP A 317 -4.28 30.02 7.86
CA ASP A 317 -3.99 31.45 7.70
C ASP A 317 -3.25 31.71 6.38
N GLY A 318 -2.43 30.75 5.93
CA GLY A 318 -1.73 30.77 4.65
C GLY A 318 -1.59 29.38 4.03
N SER A 319 -0.99 29.30 2.85
CA SER A 319 -0.72 28.04 2.17
C SER A 319 0.51 28.16 1.28
N LEU A 320 1.44 27.22 1.46
CA LEU A 320 2.57 27.02 0.55
C LEU A 320 2.15 26.26 -0.71
N VAL A 321 1.03 25.55 -0.67
CA VAL A 321 0.38 24.92 -1.82
C VAL A 321 -0.51 25.96 -2.52
N PRO A 322 -0.45 26.15 -3.84
CA PRO A 322 -1.41 26.99 -4.55
C PRO A 322 -2.85 26.56 -4.30
N THR A 323 -3.72 27.47 -3.86
CA THR A 323 -5.05 27.14 -3.30
C THR A 323 -6.13 26.81 -4.33
N ASN A 324 -5.77 26.75 -5.62
CA ASN A 324 -6.64 26.37 -6.73
C ASN A 324 -6.58 24.85 -7.03
N TRP A 325 -6.12 24.01 -6.09
CA TRP A 325 -6.10 22.56 -6.25
C TRP A 325 -7.49 21.98 -6.55
N ASP A 326 -7.53 20.88 -7.32
CA ASP A 326 -8.75 20.15 -7.66
C ASP A 326 -8.37 18.70 -8.04
N GLU A 327 -9.32 17.93 -8.56
CA GLU A 327 -9.15 16.53 -8.94
C GLU A 327 -8.19 16.33 -10.12
N ASP A 328 -8.13 17.27 -11.06
CA ASP A 328 -7.31 17.26 -12.29
C ASP A 328 -7.34 15.95 -13.10
N LEU A 329 -8.56 15.48 -13.38
CA LEU A 329 -8.83 14.28 -14.17
C LEU A 329 -9.52 14.62 -15.49
N LEU A 330 -8.92 14.24 -16.62
CA LEU A 330 -9.48 14.53 -17.95
C LEU A 330 -10.71 13.68 -18.25
N LEU A 331 -10.61 12.37 -18.02
CA LEU A 331 -11.71 11.43 -18.15
C LEU A 331 -12.33 11.15 -16.78
N LYS A 332 -13.61 10.79 -16.77
CA LYS A 332 -14.37 10.49 -15.56
C LYS A 332 -13.64 9.43 -14.72
N ARG A 333 -13.43 9.67 -13.42
CA ARG A 333 -13.01 8.60 -12.48
C ARG A 333 -14.17 7.70 -12.08
N LEU A 334 -13.83 6.53 -11.55
CA LEU A 334 -14.75 5.73 -10.74
C LEU A 334 -14.30 5.74 -9.28
N PRO A 335 -15.21 6.00 -8.31
CA PRO A 335 -14.91 5.86 -6.89
C PRO A 335 -14.61 4.39 -6.56
N ASP A 336 -14.12 4.14 -5.33
CA ASP A 336 -13.92 2.78 -4.85
C ASP A 336 -15.19 1.94 -5.03
N ALA A 337 -15.05 0.74 -5.59
CA ALA A 337 -16.18 -0.11 -5.94
C ALA A 337 -16.96 -0.63 -4.72
N ARG A 338 -16.39 -0.51 -3.51
CA ARG A 338 -17.02 -0.87 -2.23
C ARG A 338 -17.37 0.35 -1.37
N GLY A 339 -17.20 1.56 -1.90
CA GLY A 339 -17.58 2.81 -1.24
C GLY A 339 -16.52 3.43 -0.32
N HIS A 340 -15.33 2.84 -0.18
CA HIS A 340 -14.28 3.40 0.68
C HIS A 340 -13.82 4.78 0.19
N ALA A 341 -13.91 5.78 1.07
CA ALA A 341 -13.57 7.18 0.79
C ALA A 341 -14.23 7.75 -0.50
N ALA A 342 -15.35 7.18 -0.95
CA ALA A 342 -16.00 7.49 -2.24
C ALA A 342 -16.26 9.00 -2.46
N ASN A 343 -16.55 9.70 -1.36
CA ASN A 343 -16.94 11.12 -1.35
C ASN A 343 -15.81 12.07 -0.94
N ILE A 344 -14.63 11.56 -0.59
CA ILE A 344 -13.47 12.41 -0.31
C ILE A 344 -12.92 12.97 -1.63
N ARG A 345 -12.49 14.23 -1.58
CA ARG A 345 -11.93 14.99 -2.70
C ARG A 345 -10.60 15.61 -2.26
N ALA A 346 -9.87 16.18 -3.22
CA ALA A 346 -8.74 17.06 -2.93
C ALA A 346 -9.14 18.09 -1.85
N PRO A 347 -8.26 18.40 -0.87
CA PRO A 347 -6.83 18.08 -0.88
C PRO A 347 -6.49 16.63 -0.49
N GLY A 348 -7.35 15.92 0.25
CA GLY A 348 -7.17 14.53 0.66
C GLY A 348 -5.81 14.25 1.33
N GLY A 349 -5.75 14.19 2.66
CA GLY A 349 -4.51 13.98 3.40
C GLY A 349 -3.59 15.20 3.29
N TRP A 350 -3.06 15.69 4.41
CA TRP A 350 -2.36 16.97 4.41
C TRP A 350 -1.34 17.08 5.54
N ILE A 351 -0.34 17.93 5.30
CA ILE A 351 0.64 18.38 6.28
C ILE A 351 0.53 19.90 6.36
N GLY A 352 0.42 20.43 7.57
CA GLY A 352 0.48 21.85 7.87
C GLY A 352 1.57 22.15 8.89
N ARG A 353 1.77 23.44 9.17
CA ARG A 353 2.64 23.91 10.24
C ARG A 353 2.06 25.15 10.91
N PHE A 354 2.55 25.46 12.10
CA PHE A 354 2.25 26.69 12.84
C PHE A 354 3.43 27.06 13.72
N ASP A 355 3.49 28.32 14.14
CA ASP A 355 4.60 28.86 14.93
C ASP A 355 4.59 28.31 16.36
N LYS A 356 5.72 28.40 17.05
CA LYS A 356 5.90 28.00 18.47
C LYS A 356 4.81 28.48 19.45
N ASP A 357 4.09 29.55 19.12
CA ASP A 357 3.05 30.14 19.96
C ASP A 357 1.62 29.66 19.60
N GLY A 358 1.46 28.75 18.62
CA GLY A 358 0.17 28.21 18.17
C GLY A 358 -0.54 29.05 17.10
N LYS A 359 0.18 29.94 16.40
CA LYS A 359 -0.34 30.93 15.44
C LYS A 359 0.20 30.69 14.03
N ASN A 360 -0.31 31.44 13.04
CA ASN A 360 0.19 31.46 11.65
C ASN A 360 0.20 30.07 11.01
N TRP A 361 -0.98 29.48 10.89
CA TRP A 361 -1.17 28.14 10.36
C TRP A 361 -1.04 28.14 8.84
N GLU A 362 -0.17 27.31 8.30
CA GLU A 362 0.05 27.19 6.85
C GLU A 362 -0.09 25.74 6.39
N THR A 363 -0.73 25.53 5.23
CA THR A 363 -0.65 24.24 4.53
C THR A 363 0.74 24.11 3.88
N VAL A 364 1.43 23.00 4.13
CA VAL A 364 2.76 22.71 3.58
C VAL A 364 2.66 21.79 2.37
N ALA A 365 1.89 20.70 2.49
CA ALA A 365 1.71 19.69 1.44
C ALA A 365 0.36 18.98 1.57
N MET A 366 -0.07 18.32 0.49
CA MET A 366 -1.35 17.59 0.41
C MET A 366 -1.28 16.38 -0.52
N GLY A 367 -2.39 15.67 -0.69
CA GLY A 367 -2.52 14.58 -1.67
C GLY A 367 -2.00 13.25 -1.15
N PHE A 368 -2.18 12.97 0.14
CA PHE A 368 -1.86 11.70 0.78
C PHE A 368 -3.10 10.84 1.02
N ARG A 369 -2.96 9.53 1.16
CA ARG A 369 -4.08 8.69 1.64
C ARG A 369 -4.21 8.79 3.15
N ASN A 370 -3.18 8.32 3.85
CA ASN A 370 -3.10 8.30 5.29
C ASN A 370 -1.64 8.25 5.72
N SER A 371 -1.01 9.41 5.72
CA SER A 371 0.27 9.59 6.39
C SER A 371 -0.02 9.74 7.88
N TYR A 372 0.59 8.88 8.68
CA TYR A 372 0.36 8.85 10.13
C TYR A 372 1.38 9.69 10.90
N ASP A 373 2.63 9.70 10.46
CA ASP A 373 3.71 10.37 11.18
C ASP A 373 4.81 10.89 10.24
N MET A 374 5.68 11.75 10.74
CA MET A 374 6.71 12.44 9.96
C MET A 374 7.96 12.78 10.78
N ALA A 375 9.11 12.81 10.11
CA ALA A 375 10.38 13.14 10.76
C ALA A 375 11.31 13.94 9.86
N PHE A 376 12.15 14.78 10.49
CA PHE A 376 13.24 15.49 9.83
C PHE A 376 14.52 14.66 9.80
N ASN A 377 15.22 14.67 8.67
CA ASN A 377 16.56 14.10 8.57
C ASN A 377 17.64 15.07 9.08
N ILE A 378 18.91 14.67 8.98
CA ILE A 378 20.05 15.45 9.46
C ILE A 378 20.27 16.78 8.73
N ASP A 379 19.73 16.90 7.52
CA ASP A 379 19.84 18.11 6.69
C ASP A 379 18.66 19.07 6.90
N GLY A 380 17.71 18.69 7.75
CA GLY A 380 16.49 19.44 8.03
C GLY A 380 15.38 19.26 6.99
N GLU A 381 15.42 18.18 6.22
CA GLU A 381 14.41 17.81 5.22
C GLU A 381 13.35 16.90 5.83
N LEU A 382 12.08 17.12 5.49
CA LEU A 382 10.93 16.42 6.08
C LEU A 382 10.55 15.18 5.28
N PHE A 383 10.23 14.09 5.98
CA PHE A 383 9.80 12.82 5.38
C PHE A 383 8.53 12.29 6.04
N THR A 384 7.71 11.58 5.29
CA THR A 384 6.50 10.90 5.78
C THR A 384 6.32 9.53 5.12
N TYR A 385 5.52 8.67 5.77
CA TYR A 385 5.19 7.32 5.30
C TYR A 385 3.68 7.20 5.08
N ASP A 386 3.26 7.04 3.81
CA ASP A 386 1.85 7.03 3.42
C ASP A 386 1.30 5.61 3.17
N SER A 387 0.00 5.41 3.43
CA SER A 387 -0.65 4.11 3.41
C SER A 387 -1.01 3.58 2.00
N ASP A 388 -1.12 2.26 1.88
CA ASP A 388 -1.65 1.62 0.67
C ASP A 388 -3.20 1.61 0.65
N MET A 389 -3.77 0.98 -0.38
CA MET A 389 -5.17 0.55 -0.39
C MET A 389 -5.19 -0.87 -0.95
N GLU A 390 -5.07 -1.87 -0.09
CA GLU A 390 -4.98 -3.28 -0.46
C GLU A 390 -6.19 -3.79 -1.24
N TRP A 391 -7.35 -3.13 -1.12
CA TRP A 391 -8.53 -3.47 -1.92
C TRP A 391 -8.35 -3.17 -3.42
N ASP A 392 -7.42 -2.29 -3.76
CA ASP A 392 -7.04 -1.96 -5.14
C ASP A 392 -5.96 -2.90 -5.69
N ALA A 393 -5.43 -3.86 -4.92
CA ALA A 393 -4.34 -4.72 -5.37
C ALA A 393 -4.63 -5.35 -6.74
N GLY A 394 -3.65 -5.31 -7.64
CA GLY A 394 -3.78 -5.76 -9.03
C GLY A 394 -4.25 -4.70 -10.03
N THR A 395 -4.71 -3.52 -9.58
CA THR A 395 -5.12 -2.43 -10.47
C THR A 395 -3.97 -1.47 -10.81
N PRO A 396 -4.05 -0.68 -11.89
CA PRO A 396 -3.03 0.33 -12.22
C PRO A 396 -2.98 1.53 -11.25
N TRP A 397 -4.03 1.78 -10.47
CA TRP A 397 -4.07 2.80 -9.40
C TRP A 397 -3.78 2.24 -8.00
N TYR A 398 -3.39 0.96 -7.88
CA TYR A 398 -2.81 0.48 -6.63
C TYR A 398 -1.51 1.25 -6.35
N ARG A 399 -1.34 1.66 -5.10
CA ARG A 399 -0.15 2.32 -4.59
C ARG A 399 0.22 1.58 -3.30
N PRO A 400 1.38 0.90 -3.23
CA PRO A 400 1.87 0.37 -1.96
C PRO A 400 2.16 1.51 -0.98
N THR A 401 2.38 1.16 0.28
CA THR A 401 2.91 2.07 1.27
C THR A 401 4.26 2.59 0.80
N ARG A 402 4.59 3.83 1.16
CA ARG A 402 5.66 4.56 0.48
C ARG A 402 6.22 5.70 1.31
N LEU A 403 7.53 5.88 1.22
CA LEU A 403 8.24 7.01 1.82
C LEU A 403 8.22 8.19 0.85
N TYR A 404 7.91 9.38 1.36
CA TYR A 404 7.97 10.64 0.62
C TYR A 404 8.96 11.60 1.26
N HIS A 405 9.68 12.36 0.41
CA HIS A 405 10.36 13.59 0.79
C HIS A 405 9.40 14.77 0.58
N ILE A 406 9.14 15.56 1.62
CA ILE A 406 8.13 16.62 1.61
C ILE A 406 8.77 17.96 1.23
N ALA A 407 8.65 18.31 -0.04
CA ALA A 407 9.00 19.65 -0.53
C ALA A 407 7.84 20.64 -0.33
N SER A 408 8.17 21.93 -0.24
CA SER A 408 7.18 23.00 -0.07
C SER A 408 6.18 23.04 -1.24
N GLY A 409 4.89 23.12 -0.92
CA GLY A 409 3.81 23.27 -1.88
C GLY A 409 3.41 21.98 -2.61
N ALA A 410 3.89 20.81 -2.16
CA ALA A 410 3.65 19.52 -2.79
C ALA A 410 2.17 19.06 -2.77
N ASP A 411 1.70 18.53 -3.91
CA ASP A 411 0.52 17.64 -4.01
C ASP A 411 1.03 16.27 -4.48
N PHE A 412 0.81 15.23 -3.68
CA PHE A 412 1.26 13.87 -4.00
C PHE A 412 0.23 13.07 -4.81
N GLY A 413 -0.88 13.71 -5.22
CA GLY A 413 -1.77 13.20 -6.25
C GLY A 413 -2.70 12.07 -5.81
N TRP A 414 -2.85 11.83 -4.50
CA TRP A 414 -3.90 10.94 -4.02
C TRP A 414 -5.27 11.52 -4.36
N ARG A 415 -6.11 10.69 -5.00
CA ARG A 415 -7.54 10.93 -5.23
C ARG A 415 -8.28 9.61 -5.05
N THR A 416 -9.57 9.66 -4.74
CA THR A 416 -10.36 8.45 -4.51
C THR A 416 -10.49 7.55 -5.75
N GLY A 417 -10.43 6.24 -5.53
CA GLY A 417 -10.70 5.21 -6.54
C GLY A 417 -9.69 5.24 -7.68
N THR A 418 -10.19 5.25 -8.92
CA THR A 418 -9.36 5.25 -10.14
C THR A 418 -8.70 6.59 -10.43
N GLY A 419 -8.87 7.60 -9.57
CA GLY A 419 -8.41 8.97 -9.80
C GLY A 419 -6.97 9.25 -9.36
N LYS A 420 -6.27 8.32 -8.70
CA LYS A 420 -4.90 8.56 -8.20
C LYS A 420 -3.97 8.91 -9.35
N TRP A 421 -3.23 10.01 -9.22
CA TRP A 421 -2.33 10.46 -10.27
C TRP A 421 -1.16 9.48 -10.47
N PRO A 422 -0.64 9.36 -11.70
CA PRO A 422 0.64 8.73 -11.97
C PRO A 422 1.81 9.54 -11.41
N GLN A 423 2.89 8.85 -11.00
CA GLN A 423 4.06 9.48 -10.36
C GLN A 423 4.94 10.29 -11.34
N TRP A 424 4.73 10.12 -12.64
CA TRP A 424 5.43 10.87 -13.70
C TRP A 424 4.78 12.22 -14.01
N TYR A 425 3.65 12.57 -13.40
CA TYR A 425 3.01 13.87 -13.62
C TYR A 425 3.89 15.02 -13.10
N PRO A 426 4.21 16.05 -13.91
CA PRO A 426 5.04 17.17 -13.47
C PRO A 426 4.44 17.93 -12.28
N ASP A 427 3.11 17.93 -12.16
CA ASP A 427 2.32 18.55 -11.10
C ASP A 427 2.13 17.66 -9.85
N ALA A 428 2.86 16.54 -9.76
CA ALA A 428 3.12 15.83 -8.50
C ALA A 428 4.62 15.56 -8.29
N LEU A 429 5.02 15.24 -7.06
CA LEU A 429 6.34 14.70 -6.75
C LEU A 429 6.27 13.17 -6.52
N PRO A 430 7.26 12.39 -6.99
CA PRO A 430 7.24 10.95 -6.85
C PRO A 430 7.57 10.51 -5.41
N PRO A 431 7.17 9.29 -4.99
CA PRO A 431 7.70 8.69 -3.77
C PRO A 431 9.20 8.47 -3.89
N LEU A 432 9.88 8.49 -2.74
CA LEU A 432 11.28 8.13 -2.64
C LEU A 432 11.48 6.63 -2.76
N TYR A 433 10.55 5.87 -2.18
CA TYR A 433 10.61 4.41 -2.11
C TYR A 433 9.21 3.82 -1.91
N ASP A 434 8.84 2.82 -2.72
CA ASP A 434 7.64 2.00 -2.53
C ASP A 434 8.01 0.81 -1.61
N ILE A 435 7.54 0.81 -0.36
CA ILE A 435 7.93 -0.17 0.67
C ILE A 435 7.20 -1.51 0.50
N GLY A 436 5.88 -1.47 0.30
CA GLY A 436 5.10 -2.69 0.16
C GLY A 436 3.65 -2.57 0.61
N PRO A 437 2.93 -3.68 0.75
CA PRO A 437 1.66 -3.70 1.46
C PRO A 437 1.89 -3.43 2.94
N GLY A 438 0.98 -2.70 3.59
CA GLY A 438 1.14 -2.38 5.01
C GLY A 438 0.23 -1.26 5.51
N SER A 439 0.37 -0.94 6.79
CA SER A 439 -0.33 0.13 7.49
C SER A 439 0.68 0.98 8.26
N PRO A 440 1.05 2.17 7.73
CA PRO A 440 1.90 3.14 8.42
C PRO A 440 1.32 3.57 9.77
N VAL A 441 2.17 3.68 10.78
CA VAL A 441 1.79 4.09 12.15
C VAL A 441 2.84 4.95 12.85
N GLY A 442 4.08 4.99 12.39
CA GLY A 442 5.12 5.83 13.00
C GLY A 442 6.26 6.13 12.04
N VAL A 443 6.87 7.29 12.20
CA VAL A 443 8.00 7.78 11.41
C VAL A 443 8.92 8.59 12.30
N ILE A 444 10.12 8.08 12.56
CA ILE A 444 11.10 8.78 13.40
C ILE A 444 12.46 8.93 12.75
N SER A 445 13.19 9.94 13.19
CA SER A 445 14.58 10.13 12.85
C SER A 445 15.47 9.36 13.83
N GLY A 446 16.56 8.76 13.33
CA GLY A 446 17.59 8.17 14.21
C GLY A 446 18.46 9.20 14.95
N LEU A 447 18.27 10.49 14.69
CA LEU A 447 19.10 11.54 15.23
C LEU A 447 19.05 11.58 16.77
N GLY A 448 20.22 11.77 17.38
CA GLY A 448 20.38 11.76 18.83
C GLY A 448 20.53 10.35 19.43
N ALA A 449 20.32 9.28 18.65
CA ALA A 449 20.49 7.93 19.14
C ALA A 449 21.98 7.60 19.31
N LYS A 450 22.33 6.84 20.34
CA LYS A 450 23.66 6.20 20.50
C LYS A 450 23.78 4.96 19.62
N PHE A 451 23.51 5.14 18.33
CA PHE A 451 23.61 4.13 17.29
C PHE A 451 24.77 4.46 16.34
N PRO A 452 25.24 3.53 15.50
CA PRO A 452 26.22 3.85 14.47
C PRO A 452 25.70 4.95 13.53
N ALA A 453 26.62 5.75 12.97
CA ALA A 453 26.28 6.94 12.19
C ALA A 453 25.27 6.70 11.05
N LYS A 454 25.31 5.53 10.39
CA LYS A 454 24.35 5.12 9.35
C LYS A 454 22.91 5.09 9.88
N TYR A 455 22.71 4.56 11.09
CA TYR A 455 21.41 4.43 11.74
C TYR A 455 20.93 5.76 12.33
N GLN A 456 21.86 6.59 12.83
CA GLN A 456 21.51 7.96 13.25
C GLN A 456 20.94 8.79 12.08
N LYS A 457 21.46 8.59 10.87
CA LYS A 457 21.01 9.28 9.65
C LYS A 457 19.77 8.69 8.99
N ALA A 458 19.26 7.55 9.49
CA ALA A 458 18.12 6.87 8.89
C ALA A 458 16.79 7.52 9.31
N ILE A 459 15.80 7.42 8.41
CA ILE A 459 14.39 7.60 8.76
C ILE A 459 13.79 6.21 9.00
N TYR A 460 13.14 6.01 10.13
CA TYR A 460 12.51 4.75 10.48
C TYR A 460 11.02 4.80 10.17
N CYS A 461 10.50 3.83 9.42
CA CYS A 461 9.08 3.71 9.10
C CYS A 461 8.49 2.47 9.77
N LEU A 462 7.48 2.68 10.61
CA LEU A 462 6.80 1.63 11.38
C LEU A 462 5.54 1.18 10.66
N ASP A 463 5.37 -0.14 10.57
CA ASP A 463 4.24 -0.82 9.95
C ASP A 463 3.53 -1.72 10.96
N TRP A 464 2.23 -1.46 11.16
CA TRP A 464 1.38 -2.23 12.08
C TRP A 464 1.01 -3.61 11.51
N THR A 465 0.78 -3.71 10.20
CA THR A 465 0.17 -4.89 9.57
C THR A 465 1.08 -6.12 9.63
N TYR A 466 2.36 -5.94 9.35
CA TYR A 466 3.38 -7.00 9.32
C TYR A 466 4.39 -6.90 10.48
N GLY A 467 4.20 -5.91 11.34
CA GLY A 467 5.04 -5.69 12.52
C GLY A 467 6.49 -5.44 12.16
N THR A 468 6.70 -4.40 11.35
CA THR A 468 8.01 -4.08 10.78
C THR A 468 8.39 -2.64 11.07
N MET A 469 9.60 -2.44 11.58
CA MET A 469 10.29 -1.16 11.55
C MET A 469 11.33 -1.23 10.43
N SER A 470 11.18 -0.39 9.42
CA SER A 470 12.14 -0.28 8.32
C SER A 470 13.06 0.90 8.58
N ALA A 471 14.38 0.68 8.60
CA ALA A 471 15.35 1.77 8.51
C ALA A 471 15.53 2.14 7.04
N MET A 472 15.25 3.40 6.71
CA MET A 472 15.38 3.98 5.38
C MET A 472 16.65 4.81 5.35
N PHE A 473 17.68 4.29 4.68
CA PHE A 473 18.95 4.98 4.51
C PHE A 473 18.87 5.91 3.31
N LEU A 474 19.00 7.20 3.58
CA LEU A 474 18.85 8.24 2.57
C LEU A 474 20.20 8.55 1.91
N THR A 475 20.21 8.61 0.58
CA THR A 475 21.37 9.05 -0.22
C THR A 475 20.99 10.34 -0.95
N PRO A 476 21.67 11.47 -0.72
CA PRO A 476 21.41 12.71 -1.45
C PRO A 476 21.49 12.51 -2.97
N SER A 477 20.53 13.06 -3.71
CA SER A 477 20.48 13.02 -5.17
C SER A 477 19.85 14.32 -5.68
N GLY A 478 20.71 15.23 -6.13
CA GLY A 478 20.31 16.60 -6.45
C GLY A 478 19.64 17.30 -5.26
N ALA A 479 18.53 18.00 -5.47
CA ALA A 479 17.80 18.71 -4.42
C ALA A 479 16.88 17.81 -3.57
N SER A 480 17.00 16.48 -3.69
CA SER A 480 16.26 15.48 -2.91
C SER A 480 17.16 14.27 -2.60
N TYR A 481 16.59 13.09 -2.49
CA TYR A 481 17.25 11.86 -2.06
C TYR A 481 16.84 10.67 -2.92
N THR A 482 17.56 9.56 -2.78
CA THR A 482 17.07 8.20 -2.99
C THR A 482 17.11 7.48 -1.64
N ALA A 483 16.54 6.28 -1.56
CA ALA A 483 16.56 5.50 -0.32
C ALA A 483 16.83 4.01 -0.55
N GLU A 484 17.50 3.41 0.41
CA GLU A 484 17.62 1.96 0.57
C GLU A 484 16.93 1.53 1.87
N ARG A 485 16.31 0.36 1.84
CA ARG A 485 15.54 -0.18 2.97
C ARG A 485 16.26 -1.34 3.64
N GLU A 486 16.28 -1.32 4.97
CA GLU A 486 16.63 -2.46 5.81
C GLU A 486 15.51 -2.73 6.83
N GLU A 487 15.19 -4.00 7.06
CA GLU A 487 14.31 -4.37 8.18
C GLU A 487 15.07 -4.28 9.49
N PHE A 488 14.83 -3.22 10.23
CA PHE A 488 15.51 -2.92 11.48
C PHE A 488 14.98 -3.77 12.64
N VAL A 489 13.66 -3.84 12.77
CA VAL A 489 12.94 -4.70 13.71
C VAL A 489 11.81 -5.38 12.94
N ALA A 490 11.64 -6.69 13.05
CA ALA A 490 10.52 -7.37 12.40
C ALA A 490 10.04 -8.60 13.20
N SER A 491 8.73 -8.69 13.42
CA SER A 491 8.07 -9.88 13.96
C SER A 491 6.57 -9.81 13.71
N SER A 492 5.93 -10.95 13.42
CA SER A 492 4.47 -11.02 13.30
C SER A 492 3.73 -10.77 14.63
N GLN A 493 4.43 -10.74 15.76
CA GLN A 493 3.88 -10.39 17.08
C GLN A 493 4.00 -8.89 17.40
N MET A 494 4.84 -8.15 16.68
CA MET A 494 5.15 -6.75 16.99
C MET A 494 4.25 -5.81 16.20
N ARG A 495 2.95 -5.75 16.49
CA ARG A 495 2.06 -4.75 15.88
C ARG A 495 2.44 -3.35 16.36
N MET A 496 3.43 -2.75 15.70
CA MET A 496 4.03 -1.49 16.12
C MET A 496 2.99 -0.37 16.10
N THR A 497 3.19 0.64 16.93
CA THR A 497 2.36 1.85 16.91
C THR A 497 3.22 3.07 16.74
N ASP A 498 4.17 3.35 17.62
CA ASP A 498 4.98 4.56 17.53
C ASP A 498 6.36 4.36 18.17
N ALA A 499 7.30 5.29 17.97
CA ALA A 499 8.63 5.25 18.54
C ALA A 499 9.17 6.65 18.88
N VAL A 500 10.23 6.70 19.69
CA VAL A 500 11.00 7.91 19.99
C VAL A 500 12.47 7.57 20.25
N ILE A 501 13.35 8.53 19.98
CA ILE A 501 14.72 8.52 20.50
C ILE A 501 14.72 9.30 21.82
N ASN A 502 15.16 8.67 22.91
CA ASN A 502 15.24 9.35 24.20
C ASN A 502 16.60 10.06 24.35
N PRO A 503 16.65 11.39 24.48
CA PRO A 503 17.91 12.14 24.64
C PRO A 503 18.64 11.82 25.95
N TYR A 504 17.99 11.24 26.95
CA TYR A 504 18.63 10.91 28.23
C TYR A 504 19.69 9.82 28.07
N ASP A 505 19.36 8.71 27.41
CA ASP A 505 20.27 7.58 27.23
C ASP A 505 20.70 7.36 25.77
N GLY A 506 20.02 7.98 24.81
CA GLY A 506 20.21 7.80 23.38
C GLY A 506 19.63 6.49 22.84
N ALA A 507 18.76 5.81 23.59
CA ALA A 507 18.09 4.60 23.13
C ALA A 507 16.83 4.94 22.31
N MET A 508 16.44 4.02 21.44
CA MET A 508 15.14 4.07 20.78
C MET A 508 14.11 3.33 21.64
N TYR A 509 12.97 3.95 21.89
CA TYR A 509 11.83 3.32 22.53
C TYR A 509 10.72 3.18 21.50
N PHE A 510 10.04 2.03 21.47
CA PHE A 510 8.90 1.84 20.58
C PHE A 510 7.77 1.10 21.28
N THR A 511 6.56 1.39 20.87
CA THR A 511 5.34 0.76 21.37
C THR A 511 4.77 -0.21 20.34
N VAL A 512 4.10 -1.23 20.86
CA VAL A 512 3.21 -2.11 20.10
C VAL A 512 1.80 -2.01 20.65
N GLY A 513 0.78 -2.42 19.88
CA GLY A 513 -0.62 -2.38 20.27
C GLY A 513 -1.53 -1.91 19.14
N GLY A 514 -2.38 -0.94 19.44
CA GLY A 514 -3.38 -0.40 18.53
C GLY A 514 -4.54 -1.35 18.26
N ARG A 515 -5.68 -0.80 17.85
CA ARG A 515 -6.95 -1.49 17.58
C ARG A 515 -7.38 -2.40 18.74
N GLY A 516 -7.18 -1.93 19.97
CA GLY A 516 -7.46 -2.68 21.20
C GLY A 516 -6.54 -3.90 21.44
N GLY A 517 -5.46 -4.05 20.68
CA GLY A 517 -4.45 -5.09 20.88
C GLY A 517 -3.66 -4.91 22.19
N GLN A 518 -3.05 -5.99 22.66
CA GLN A 518 -2.13 -5.96 23.81
C GLN A 518 -0.98 -5.00 23.50
N SER A 519 -0.78 -4.01 24.37
CA SER A 519 0.26 -3.01 24.20
C SER A 519 1.47 -3.30 25.10
N ALA A 520 2.64 -2.86 24.64
CA ALA A 520 3.89 -2.97 25.37
C ALA A 520 4.88 -1.89 24.93
N LEU A 521 5.82 -1.55 25.82
CA LEU A 521 6.94 -0.64 25.57
C LEU A 521 8.24 -1.43 25.49
N HIS A 522 8.98 -1.21 24.41
CA HIS A 522 10.28 -1.82 24.16
C HIS A 522 11.37 -0.76 24.09
N ARG A 523 12.60 -1.14 24.46
CA ARG A 523 13.82 -0.34 24.32
C ARG A 523 14.81 -1.05 23.42
N VAL A 524 15.36 -0.33 22.45
CA VAL A 524 16.39 -0.79 21.50
C VAL A 524 17.69 -0.04 21.75
N THR A 525 18.75 -0.81 21.95
CA THR A 525 20.12 -0.30 22.18
C THR A 525 21.10 -0.94 21.22
N TYR A 526 22.15 -0.21 20.86
CA TYR A 526 23.29 -0.76 20.13
C TYR A 526 24.27 -1.39 21.14
N VAL A 527 24.70 -2.62 20.87
CA VAL A 527 25.60 -3.43 21.70
C VAL A 527 26.82 -3.93 20.91
N GLY A 528 27.01 -3.44 19.69
CA GLY A 528 28.20 -3.72 18.89
C GLY A 528 29.34 -2.74 19.14
N ASP A 529 30.40 -2.87 18.34
CA ASP A 529 31.67 -2.16 18.54
C ASP A 529 31.83 -0.91 17.65
N GLU A 530 30.88 -0.62 16.75
CA GLU A 530 30.95 0.59 15.91
C GLU A 530 30.74 1.88 16.73
N SER A 531 31.34 2.98 16.27
CA SER A 531 31.23 4.27 16.95
C SER A 531 29.80 4.80 16.96
N THR A 532 29.34 5.20 18.15
CA THR A 532 28.04 5.82 18.40
C THR A 532 28.14 7.34 18.62
N ALA A 533 29.28 7.95 18.26
CA ALA A 533 29.44 9.39 18.32
C ALA A 533 28.41 10.10 17.42
N PRO A 534 27.96 11.32 17.76
CA PRO A 534 26.97 12.05 16.97
C PRO A 534 27.34 12.16 15.49
N ALA A 535 26.41 11.78 14.61
CA ALA A 535 26.58 11.86 13.17
C ALA A 535 26.70 13.33 12.71
N LYS A 536 27.54 13.58 11.70
CA LYS A 536 27.71 14.91 11.11
C LYS A 536 26.73 15.15 9.96
N ALA A 537 26.22 16.38 9.89
CA ALA A 537 25.28 16.87 8.88
C ALA A 537 25.89 17.16 7.49
N ALA A 538 27.21 17.00 7.32
CA ALA A 538 27.83 17.22 6.02
C ALA A 538 27.35 16.17 5.00
N SER A 539 26.53 16.61 4.05
CA SER A 539 25.90 15.79 3.01
C SER A 539 26.12 16.41 1.63
N ASP A 540 26.30 15.54 0.64
CA ASP A 540 26.43 15.96 -0.76
C ASP A 540 25.17 16.71 -1.24
N HIS A 541 25.30 17.48 -2.31
CA HIS A 541 24.21 18.26 -2.90
C HIS A 541 23.57 19.34 -1.99
N ALA A 542 24.24 19.75 -0.92
CA ALA A 542 23.75 20.83 -0.04
C ALA A 542 23.47 22.15 -0.80
N ALA A 543 24.25 22.45 -1.85
CA ALA A 543 24.03 23.60 -2.71
C ALA A 543 22.72 23.50 -3.51
N ASP A 544 22.36 22.30 -4.00
CA ASP A 544 21.11 22.07 -4.72
C ASP A 544 19.90 22.21 -3.79
N ARG A 545 19.97 21.66 -2.57
CA ARG A 545 18.94 21.85 -1.54
C ARG A 545 18.80 23.32 -1.13
N LYS A 546 19.92 24.03 -0.95
CA LYS A 546 19.91 25.47 -0.66
C LYS A 546 19.25 26.27 -1.79
N LEU A 547 19.56 25.94 -3.04
CA LEU A 547 18.92 26.57 -4.20
C LEU A 547 17.41 26.32 -4.20
N ARG A 548 16.97 25.06 -4.01
CA ARG A 548 15.55 24.73 -3.88
C ARG A 548 14.90 25.53 -2.74
N GLY A 549 15.47 25.53 -1.54
CA GLY A 549 14.95 26.30 -0.40
C GLY A 549 14.83 27.80 -0.67
N SER A 550 15.76 28.37 -1.45
CA SER A 550 15.67 29.79 -1.87
C SER A 550 14.49 30.08 -2.81
N LEU A 551 14.06 29.09 -3.59
CA LEU A 551 12.87 29.16 -4.43
C LEU A 551 11.60 28.91 -3.59
N GLU A 552 11.65 27.96 -2.67
CA GLU A 552 10.56 27.66 -1.74
C GLU A 552 10.19 28.85 -0.84
N ALA A 553 11.16 29.70 -0.49
CA ALA A 553 10.91 30.96 0.22
C ALA A 553 10.04 31.97 -0.57
N LEU A 554 9.85 31.75 -1.87
CA LEU A 554 8.98 32.55 -2.75
C LEU A 554 7.57 31.95 -2.88
N HIS A 555 7.25 30.85 -2.19
CA HIS A 555 5.92 30.20 -2.24
C HIS A 555 4.87 30.98 -1.43
N LYS A 556 4.63 32.22 -1.84
CA LYS A 556 3.65 33.12 -1.25
C LYS A 556 3.21 34.18 -2.27
N PRO A 557 1.99 34.73 -2.13
CA PRO A 557 1.52 35.80 -3.00
C PRO A 557 2.42 37.04 -2.93
N ASN A 558 2.53 37.74 -4.06
CA ASN A 558 3.22 39.04 -4.19
C ASN A 558 4.68 39.03 -3.70
N ALA A 559 5.40 37.91 -3.92
CA ALA A 559 6.78 37.79 -3.53
C ALA A 559 7.69 38.60 -4.47
N ALA A 560 8.39 39.60 -3.93
CA ALA A 560 9.18 40.55 -4.71
C ALA A 560 10.23 39.86 -5.61
N GLY A 561 10.11 40.09 -6.92
CA GLY A 561 11.00 39.53 -7.94
C GLY A 561 10.91 38.01 -8.11
N ALA A 562 9.85 37.37 -7.61
CA ALA A 562 9.70 35.91 -7.63
C ALA A 562 9.74 35.36 -9.06
N VAL A 563 8.97 35.95 -9.99
CA VAL A 563 8.96 35.55 -11.40
C VAL A 563 10.38 35.58 -11.98
N ALA A 564 11.10 36.71 -11.84
CA ALA A 564 12.44 36.86 -12.41
C ALA A 564 13.47 35.88 -11.84
N LYS A 565 13.39 35.58 -10.53
CA LYS A 565 14.29 34.62 -9.86
C LYS A 565 13.97 33.19 -10.26
N ALA A 566 12.71 32.79 -10.16
CA ALA A 566 12.25 31.42 -10.42
C ALA A 566 12.38 31.03 -11.90
N TRP A 567 12.15 31.96 -12.83
CA TRP A 567 12.18 31.66 -14.27
C TRP A 567 13.48 31.02 -14.74
N LYS A 568 14.61 31.41 -14.13
CA LYS A 568 15.96 30.90 -14.44
C LYS A 568 16.09 29.38 -14.22
N TYR A 569 15.17 28.79 -13.45
CA TYR A 569 15.25 27.41 -12.99
C TYR A 569 14.08 26.54 -13.48
N LEU A 570 13.17 27.07 -14.30
CA LEU A 570 12.07 26.29 -14.89
C LEU A 570 12.59 25.19 -15.84
N GLY A 571 13.75 25.40 -16.47
CA GLY A 571 14.43 24.41 -17.33
C GLY A 571 15.48 23.56 -16.61
N HIS A 572 15.59 23.63 -15.27
CA HIS A 572 16.69 22.98 -14.55
C HIS A 572 16.63 21.44 -14.67
N LYS A 573 17.79 20.75 -14.71
CA LYS A 573 17.83 19.27 -14.84
C LYS A 573 17.16 18.52 -13.68
N ASP A 574 17.25 19.08 -12.47
CA ASP A 574 16.65 18.53 -11.26
C ASP A 574 15.16 18.90 -11.15
N ARG A 575 14.30 17.88 -11.03
CA ARG A 575 12.84 18.01 -10.95
C ARG A 575 12.36 18.77 -9.72
N HIS A 576 13.02 18.64 -8.57
CA HIS A 576 12.63 19.34 -7.33
C HIS A 576 12.98 20.84 -7.40
N ILE A 577 14.04 21.21 -8.11
CA ILE A 577 14.33 22.62 -8.40
C ILE A 577 13.30 23.18 -9.39
N ARG A 578 12.96 22.45 -10.47
CA ARG A 578 11.88 22.86 -11.38
C ARG A 578 10.54 23.00 -10.66
N TRP A 579 10.25 22.08 -9.74
CA TRP A 579 9.05 22.11 -8.89
C TRP A 579 8.98 23.40 -8.09
N ALA A 580 10.01 23.71 -7.29
CA ALA A 580 10.03 24.91 -6.46
C ALA A 580 9.96 26.19 -7.32
N ALA A 581 10.64 26.22 -8.47
CA ALA A 581 10.52 27.33 -9.41
C ALA A 581 9.10 27.50 -9.95
N ARG A 582 8.42 26.39 -10.31
CA ARG A 582 7.05 26.41 -10.81
C ARG A 582 6.07 26.90 -9.74
N ILE A 583 6.14 26.34 -8.53
CA ILE A 583 5.27 26.74 -7.43
C ILE A 583 5.48 28.23 -7.08
N ALA A 584 6.72 28.73 -7.09
CA ALA A 584 7.01 30.14 -6.87
C ALA A 584 6.29 31.07 -7.86
N ILE A 585 6.22 30.72 -9.16
CA ILE A 585 5.48 31.51 -10.16
C ILE A 585 3.96 31.27 -10.09
N GLU A 586 3.51 30.08 -9.69
CA GLU A 586 2.08 29.78 -9.51
C GLU A 586 1.45 30.60 -8.37
N HIS A 587 2.25 31.05 -7.40
CA HIS A 587 1.82 31.98 -6.36
C HIS A 587 1.74 33.45 -6.82
N GLN A 588 2.23 33.79 -8.01
CA GLN A 588 2.18 35.16 -8.54
C GLN A 588 1.05 35.33 -9.55
N PRO A 589 0.46 36.53 -9.69
CA PRO A 589 -0.56 36.80 -10.69
C PRO A 589 -0.13 36.37 -12.11
N ALA A 590 -0.93 35.52 -12.76
CA ALA A 590 -0.60 34.97 -14.08
C ALA A 590 -0.34 36.06 -15.14
N ALA A 591 -1.01 37.21 -15.02
CA ALA A 591 -0.84 38.36 -15.90
C ALA A 591 0.62 38.87 -15.97
N GLU A 592 1.41 38.69 -14.92
CA GLU A 592 2.82 39.11 -14.88
C GLU A 592 3.74 38.27 -15.77
N TRP A 593 3.36 37.02 -16.05
CA TRP A 593 4.28 36.05 -16.64
C TRP A 593 3.70 35.19 -17.78
N GLN A 594 2.39 35.25 -18.04
CA GLN A 594 1.73 34.48 -19.11
C GLN A 594 2.34 34.71 -20.50
N ALA A 595 2.68 35.96 -20.84
CA ALA A 595 3.29 36.28 -22.13
C ALA A 595 4.68 35.63 -22.27
N LYS A 596 5.42 35.55 -21.16
CA LYS A 596 6.73 34.90 -21.10
C LYS A 596 6.60 33.37 -21.22
N ALA A 597 5.61 32.77 -20.57
CA ALA A 597 5.34 31.33 -20.68
C ALA A 597 5.04 30.92 -22.14
N LEU A 598 4.21 31.69 -22.83
CA LEU A 598 3.83 31.44 -24.23
C LEU A 598 4.97 31.68 -25.24
N ALA A 599 6.02 32.41 -24.84
CA ALA A 599 7.16 32.75 -25.68
C ALA A 599 8.44 31.95 -25.36
N GLU A 600 8.41 31.10 -24.32
CA GLU A 600 9.56 30.31 -23.88
C GLU A 600 9.96 29.29 -24.95
N LYS A 601 11.28 29.17 -25.19
CA LYS A 601 11.85 28.38 -26.28
C LYS A 601 12.61 27.16 -25.78
N ASP A 602 13.13 27.19 -24.56
CA ASP A 602 13.73 26.00 -23.97
C ASP A 602 12.63 24.96 -23.70
N PRO A 603 12.69 23.73 -24.26
CA PRO A 603 11.61 22.76 -24.14
C PRO A 603 11.22 22.43 -22.69
N GLN A 604 12.21 22.31 -21.79
CA GLN A 604 11.93 21.97 -20.41
C GLN A 604 11.32 23.14 -19.63
N ALA A 605 11.85 24.36 -19.83
CA ALA A 605 11.30 25.56 -19.22
C ALA A 605 9.89 25.85 -19.75
N ALA A 606 9.65 25.68 -21.05
CA ALA A 606 8.36 25.85 -21.68
C ALA A 606 7.32 24.88 -21.10
N LEU A 607 7.63 23.58 -21.02
CA LEU A 607 6.72 22.59 -20.40
C LEU A 607 6.38 22.94 -18.94
N THR A 608 7.37 23.36 -18.17
CA THR A 608 7.18 23.75 -16.76
C THR A 608 6.34 25.02 -16.63
N ALA A 609 6.60 26.04 -17.45
CA ALA A 609 5.87 27.30 -17.45
C ALA A 609 4.43 27.15 -17.98
N LEU A 610 4.22 26.34 -19.02
CA LEU A 610 2.89 26.08 -19.59
C LEU A 610 2.06 25.17 -18.66
N CYS A 611 2.69 24.29 -17.89
CA CYS A 611 2.02 23.57 -16.79
C CYS A 611 1.48 24.54 -15.74
N ALA A 612 2.29 25.50 -15.28
CA ALA A 612 1.82 26.57 -14.40
C ALA A 612 0.71 27.40 -15.04
N LEU A 613 0.84 27.75 -16.33
CA LEU A 613 -0.15 28.55 -17.05
C LEU A 613 -1.50 27.82 -17.18
N ALA A 614 -1.49 26.52 -17.45
CA ALA A 614 -2.72 25.72 -17.51
C ALA A 614 -3.46 25.71 -16.16
N ARG A 615 -2.73 25.80 -15.04
CA ARG A 615 -3.31 25.79 -13.69
C ARG A 615 -3.79 27.17 -13.23
N GLN A 616 -3.08 28.24 -13.60
CA GLN A 616 -3.32 29.60 -13.07
C GLN A 616 -3.95 30.58 -14.07
N GLY A 617 -3.81 30.31 -15.37
CA GLY A 617 -4.21 31.21 -16.44
C GLY A 617 -5.72 31.20 -16.70
N ASP A 618 -6.21 32.30 -17.28
CA ASP A 618 -7.59 32.41 -17.73
C ASP A 618 -7.88 31.47 -18.91
N ALA A 619 -9.11 30.96 -18.98
CA ALA A 619 -9.54 30.02 -20.02
C ALA A 619 -9.34 30.55 -21.46
N SER A 620 -9.41 31.87 -21.67
CA SER A 620 -9.18 32.51 -22.98
C SER A 620 -7.78 32.27 -23.55
N LEU A 621 -6.81 31.87 -22.73
CA LEU A 621 -5.44 31.59 -23.17
C LEU A 621 -5.27 30.20 -23.77
N GLN A 622 -6.28 29.31 -23.72
CA GLN A 622 -6.16 27.92 -24.13
C GLN A 622 -5.58 27.78 -25.55
N GLY A 623 -6.15 28.50 -26.53
CA GLY A 623 -5.67 28.41 -27.91
C GLY A 623 -4.20 28.79 -28.08
N LYS A 624 -3.72 29.81 -27.34
CA LYS A 624 -2.31 30.24 -27.37
C LYS A 624 -1.39 29.23 -26.67
N LEU A 625 -1.85 28.65 -25.56
CA LEU A 625 -1.14 27.61 -24.83
C LEU A 625 -0.97 26.37 -25.72
N ILE A 626 -2.05 25.88 -26.34
CA ILE A 626 -2.01 24.73 -27.25
C ILE A 626 -1.11 25.02 -28.45
N ALA A 627 -1.18 26.21 -29.05
CA ALA A 627 -0.29 26.60 -30.14
C ALA A 627 1.19 26.62 -29.73
N SER A 628 1.49 26.83 -28.44
CA SER A 628 2.87 26.78 -27.91
C SER A 628 3.32 25.33 -27.70
N LEU A 629 2.45 24.46 -27.15
CA LEU A 629 2.71 23.02 -27.02
C LEU A 629 2.92 22.34 -28.38
N ASN A 630 2.10 22.68 -29.38
CA ASN A 630 2.18 22.10 -30.73
C ASN A 630 3.51 22.41 -31.46
N LYS A 631 4.30 23.38 -30.98
CA LYS A 631 5.63 23.70 -31.54
C LYS A 631 6.73 22.77 -31.01
N LEU A 632 6.49 22.04 -29.92
CA LEU A 632 7.47 21.12 -29.36
C LEU A 632 7.54 19.85 -30.22
N ASN A 633 8.72 19.55 -30.75
CA ASN A 633 8.94 18.39 -31.59
C ASN A 633 9.06 17.11 -30.75
N TRP A 634 8.00 16.28 -30.75
CA TRP A 634 7.91 15.00 -30.03
C TRP A 634 9.17 14.13 -30.15
N ALA A 635 9.75 14.00 -31.36
CA ALA A 635 10.88 13.12 -31.62
C ALA A 635 12.19 13.58 -30.95
N THR A 636 12.27 14.86 -30.56
CA THR A 636 13.44 15.44 -29.88
C THR A 636 13.29 15.48 -28.36
N LEU A 637 12.07 15.26 -27.85
CA LEU A 637 11.79 15.27 -26.42
C LEU A 637 12.25 13.95 -25.77
N THR A 638 12.78 14.06 -24.56
CA THR A 638 13.00 12.90 -23.71
C THR A 638 11.66 12.26 -23.31
N PRO A 639 11.62 10.97 -22.91
CA PRO A 639 10.38 10.36 -22.45
C PRO A 639 9.70 11.07 -21.28
N ALA A 640 10.49 11.68 -20.39
CA ALA A 640 9.96 12.50 -19.31
C ALA A 640 9.24 13.74 -19.86
N GLN A 641 9.88 14.48 -20.78
CA GLN A 641 9.27 15.64 -21.43
C GLN A 641 8.05 15.29 -22.28
N GLN A 642 8.04 14.11 -22.92
CA GLN A 642 6.86 13.59 -23.63
C GLN A 642 5.69 13.38 -22.65
N ALA A 643 5.93 12.75 -21.50
CA ALA A 643 4.90 12.58 -20.47
C ALA A 643 4.42 13.93 -19.91
N GLU A 644 5.32 14.90 -19.69
CA GLU A 644 4.98 16.26 -19.28
C GLU A 644 4.11 16.95 -20.34
N LEU A 645 4.48 16.90 -21.62
CA LEU A 645 3.72 17.46 -22.74
C LEU A 645 2.27 16.94 -22.76
N LEU A 646 2.10 15.62 -22.65
CA LEU A 646 0.79 15.00 -22.60
C LEU A 646 -0.01 15.48 -21.38
N ARG A 647 0.62 15.59 -20.21
CA ARG A 647 -0.06 16.12 -19.02
C ARG A 647 -0.46 17.59 -19.19
N VAL A 648 0.34 18.45 -19.82
CA VAL A 648 -0.03 19.86 -20.02
C VAL A 648 -1.20 20.00 -21.00
N TYR A 649 -1.29 19.15 -22.04
CA TYR A 649 -2.52 19.06 -22.86
C TYR A 649 -3.75 18.72 -22.02
N GLN A 650 -3.64 17.70 -21.15
CA GLN A 650 -4.75 17.33 -20.26
C GLN A 650 -5.16 18.48 -19.36
N LEU A 651 -4.20 19.14 -18.68
CA LEU A 651 -4.47 20.26 -17.79
C LEU A 651 -5.14 21.42 -18.53
N ALA A 652 -4.72 21.74 -19.76
CA ALA A 652 -5.36 22.76 -20.58
C ALA A 652 -6.83 22.43 -20.86
N PHE A 653 -7.17 21.17 -21.12
CA PHE A 653 -8.57 20.75 -21.36
C PHE A 653 -9.40 20.62 -20.07
N ILE A 654 -8.74 20.34 -18.94
CA ILE A 654 -9.39 20.24 -17.62
C ILE A 654 -9.70 21.64 -17.09
N ARG A 655 -8.69 22.51 -17.04
CA ARG A 655 -8.75 23.80 -16.31
C ARG A 655 -9.20 24.97 -17.18
N MET A 656 -8.91 24.92 -18.48
CA MET A 656 -9.25 25.98 -19.42
C MET A 656 -10.48 25.63 -20.29
N GLY A 657 -11.15 24.51 -19.96
CA GLY A 657 -12.39 24.07 -20.60
C GLY A 657 -12.20 23.14 -21.80
N LYS A 658 -13.31 22.63 -22.34
CA LYS A 658 -13.30 21.77 -23.53
C LYS A 658 -12.72 22.52 -24.75
N PRO A 659 -11.79 21.93 -25.51
CA PRO A 659 -11.25 22.58 -26.71
C PRO A 659 -12.30 22.73 -27.81
N SER A 660 -12.14 23.74 -28.67
CA SER A 660 -12.87 23.82 -29.94
C SER A 660 -12.46 22.67 -30.87
N GLU A 661 -13.31 22.35 -31.86
CA GLU A 661 -13.03 21.27 -32.82
C GLU A 661 -11.69 21.48 -33.55
N ALA A 662 -11.37 22.72 -33.94
CA ALA A 662 -10.10 23.05 -34.59
C ALA A 662 -8.89 22.80 -33.67
N ILE A 663 -9.00 23.16 -32.39
CA ILE A 663 -7.94 22.91 -31.39
C ILE A 663 -7.80 21.39 -31.17
N ALA A 664 -8.91 20.68 -30.97
CA ALA A 664 -8.93 19.24 -30.77
C ALA A 664 -8.27 18.51 -31.95
N ALA A 665 -8.64 18.83 -33.19
CA ALA A 665 -8.06 18.27 -34.40
C ALA A 665 -6.56 18.58 -34.53
N SER A 666 -6.12 19.78 -34.13
CA SER A 666 -4.70 20.15 -34.18
C SER A 666 -3.83 19.29 -33.24
N VAL A 667 -4.36 18.93 -32.06
CA VAL A 667 -3.66 18.08 -31.09
C VAL A 667 -3.72 16.62 -31.51
N GLU A 668 -4.88 16.15 -31.98
CA GLU A 668 -5.06 14.79 -32.49
C GLU A 668 -4.08 14.46 -33.62
N LYS A 669 -3.91 15.38 -34.58
CA LYS A 669 -2.97 15.25 -35.71
C LYS A 669 -1.51 15.05 -35.28
N ILE A 670 -1.14 15.51 -34.09
CA ILE A 670 0.22 15.35 -33.53
C ILE A 670 0.31 14.04 -32.73
N LEU A 671 -0.72 13.73 -31.95
CA LEU A 671 -0.67 12.63 -30.98
C LEU A 671 -1.04 11.27 -31.56
N ASP A 672 -1.96 11.20 -32.54
CA ASP A 672 -2.34 9.92 -33.15
C ASP A 672 -1.17 9.23 -33.85
N PRO A 673 -0.33 9.90 -34.67
CA PRO A 673 0.79 9.25 -35.36
C PRO A 673 1.85 8.65 -34.44
N VAL A 674 1.98 9.14 -33.21
CA VAL A 674 2.95 8.65 -32.22
C VAL A 674 2.37 7.60 -31.27
N TYR A 675 1.10 7.22 -31.46
CA TYR A 675 0.44 6.14 -30.73
C TYR A 675 0.36 4.86 -31.59
N PRO A 676 0.80 3.68 -31.09
CA PRO A 676 1.45 3.46 -29.80
C PRO A 676 2.86 4.06 -29.71
N ALA A 677 3.22 4.56 -28.53
CA ALA A 677 4.56 4.94 -28.14
C ALA A 677 5.31 3.71 -27.58
N PRO A 678 6.66 3.71 -27.52
CA PRO A 678 7.41 2.53 -27.06
C PRO A 678 7.32 2.27 -25.54
N MET A 679 6.72 3.18 -24.77
CA MET A 679 6.63 3.08 -23.30
C MET A 679 5.18 3.02 -22.84
N ALA A 680 4.88 2.09 -21.92
CA ALA A 680 3.55 1.92 -21.35
C ALA A 680 3.02 3.19 -20.65
N SER A 681 3.88 3.94 -19.96
CA SER A 681 3.48 5.21 -19.32
C SER A 681 2.97 6.23 -20.33
N LEU A 682 3.65 6.40 -21.47
CA LEU A 682 3.22 7.30 -22.54
C LEU A 682 1.90 6.82 -23.17
N ASN A 683 1.77 5.52 -23.40
CA ASN A 683 0.54 4.95 -23.97
C ASN A 683 -0.68 5.14 -23.05
N ARG A 684 -0.52 5.12 -21.73
CA ARG A 684 -1.61 5.42 -20.80
C ARG A 684 -2.14 6.85 -20.98
N GLU A 685 -1.23 7.81 -21.14
CA GLU A 685 -1.60 9.23 -21.33
C GLU A 685 -2.14 9.48 -22.74
N LEU A 686 -1.51 8.90 -23.78
CA LEU A 686 -1.99 8.97 -25.17
C LEU A 686 -3.39 8.37 -25.32
N CYS A 687 -3.64 7.19 -24.72
CA CYS A 687 -4.97 6.58 -24.72
C CYS A 687 -6.01 7.51 -24.06
N THR A 688 -5.67 8.11 -22.92
CA THR A 688 -6.56 9.04 -22.21
C THR A 688 -6.92 10.26 -23.07
N LEU A 689 -5.92 10.90 -23.69
CA LEU A 689 -6.11 12.06 -24.56
C LEU A 689 -6.85 11.72 -25.85
N LEU A 690 -6.44 10.67 -26.57
CA LEU A 690 -7.04 10.30 -27.85
C LEU A 690 -8.48 9.78 -27.69
N VAL A 691 -8.80 9.15 -26.56
CA VAL A 691 -10.20 8.83 -26.22
C VAL A 691 -10.99 10.11 -25.95
N TYR A 692 -10.45 11.06 -25.17
CA TYR A 692 -11.13 12.34 -24.91
C TYR A 692 -11.37 13.15 -26.20
N LEU A 693 -10.41 13.11 -27.12
CA LEU A 693 -10.48 13.79 -28.43
C LEU A 693 -11.31 13.02 -29.46
N GLU A 694 -11.84 11.83 -29.14
CA GLU A 694 -12.56 10.95 -30.06
C GLU A 694 -11.74 10.65 -31.35
N SER A 695 -10.44 10.39 -31.22
CA SER A 695 -9.59 10.08 -32.37
C SER A 695 -10.07 8.80 -33.09
N PRO A 696 -10.19 8.81 -34.44
CA PRO A 696 -10.71 7.68 -35.20
C PRO A 696 -9.94 6.37 -35.02
N ASN A 697 -8.64 6.45 -34.68
CA ASN A 697 -7.75 5.28 -34.57
C ASN A 697 -7.54 4.84 -33.11
N ALA A 698 -8.16 5.51 -32.13
CA ALA A 698 -7.97 5.21 -30.71
C ALA A 698 -8.36 3.76 -30.38
N ALA A 699 -9.49 3.28 -30.90
CA ALA A 699 -9.98 1.92 -30.64
C ALA A 699 -9.01 0.85 -31.18
N VAL A 700 -8.66 0.90 -32.46
CA VAL A 700 -7.82 -0.14 -33.11
C VAL A 700 -6.43 -0.22 -32.49
N LYS A 701 -5.77 0.91 -32.26
CA LYS A 701 -4.42 0.95 -31.66
C LYS A 701 -4.44 0.47 -30.20
N THR A 702 -5.47 0.85 -29.45
CA THR A 702 -5.59 0.45 -28.04
C THR A 702 -5.91 -1.04 -27.90
N LEU A 703 -6.76 -1.61 -28.76
CA LEU A 703 -7.03 -3.05 -28.76
C LEU A 703 -5.79 -3.87 -29.10
N ALA A 704 -4.98 -3.41 -30.06
CA ALA A 704 -3.66 -4.00 -30.34
C ALA A 704 -2.77 -4.00 -29.08
N LEU A 705 -2.73 -2.88 -28.33
CA LEU A 705 -2.02 -2.82 -27.05
C LEU A 705 -2.63 -3.74 -25.97
N MET A 706 -3.94 -3.91 -25.94
CA MET A 706 -4.64 -4.78 -24.99
C MET A 706 -4.44 -6.28 -25.26
N SER A 707 -4.03 -6.64 -26.47
CA SER A 707 -3.85 -8.03 -26.91
C SER A 707 -2.55 -8.68 -26.41
N GLN A 708 -1.59 -7.87 -25.98
CA GLN A 708 -0.27 -8.31 -25.46
C GLN A 708 -0.25 -8.28 -23.92
N SER A 709 0.51 -9.19 -23.32
CA SER A 709 0.73 -9.28 -21.87
C SER A 709 2.10 -8.74 -21.46
N THR A 710 2.22 -8.21 -20.25
CA THR A 710 3.50 -7.80 -19.67
C THR A 710 3.76 -8.54 -18.36
N ASP A 711 5.03 -8.75 -18.02
CA ASP A 711 5.43 -9.40 -16.78
C ASP A 711 4.98 -8.59 -15.55
N GLN A 712 4.08 -9.20 -14.77
CA GLN A 712 3.54 -8.59 -13.54
C GLN A 712 4.36 -8.93 -12.29
N THR A 713 5.39 -9.78 -12.38
CA THR A 713 6.15 -10.27 -11.21
C THR A 713 6.85 -9.14 -10.45
N LYS A 714 7.19 -8.04 -11.12
CA LYS A 714 7.70 -6.80 -10.48
C LYS A 714 6.75 -6.16 -9.47
N HIS A 715 5.48 -6.58 -9.44
CA HIS A 715 4.47 -6.14 -8.49
C HIS A 715 4.18 -7.18 -7.40
N ASN A 716 4.90 -8.30 -7.39
CA ASN A 716 4.81 -9.32 -6.37
C ASN A 716 5.68 -8.94 -5.17
N TRP A 717 5.21 -9.29 -3.98
CA TRP A 717 5.90 -9.02 -2.72
C TRP A 717 6.55 -10.30 -2.19
N SER A 718 7.59 -10.15 -1.37
CA SER A 718 8.32 -11.30 -0.84
C SER A 718 7.42 -12.18 0.04
N ASN A 719 7.61 -13.50 -0.06
CA ASN A 719 6.90 -14.46 0.79
C ASN A 719 7.20 -14.22 2.28
N ASP A 720 8.43 -13.81 2.62
CA ASP A 720 8.82 -13.50 4.01
C ASP A 720 8.00 -12.35 4.61
N LEU A 721 7.66 -11.32 3.81
CA LEU A 721 6.74 -10.27 4.24
C LEU A 721 5.31 -10.83 4.35
N LEU A 722 4.81 -11.43 3.28
CA LEU A 722 3.41 -11.87 3.19
C LEU A 722 3.04 -12.94 4.24
N ASN A 723 3.98 -13.84 4.58
CA ASN A 723 3.77 -14.89 5.57
C ASN A 723 3.56 -14.37 7.00
N ARG A 724 3.93 -13.12 7.30
CA ARG A 724 3.70 -12.52 8.63
C ARG A 724 2.24 -12.12 8.86
N ASN A 725 1.44 -11.95 7.80
CA ASN A 725 0.01 -11.66 7.92
C ASN A 725 -0.79 -12.29 6.76
N ALA A 726 -1.26 -13.52 6.97
CA ALA A 726 -2.01 -14.27 5.96
C ALA A 726 -3.35 -13.61 5.55
N GLY A 727 -3.97 -12.87 6.46
CA GLY A 727 -5.22 -12.15 6.18
C GLY A 727 -5.01 -11.05 5.14
N TYR A 728 -4.02 -10.19 5.39
CA TYR A 728 -3.65 -9.10 4.47
C TYR A 728 -3.04 -9.63 3.17
N ALA A 729 -2.20 -10.67 3.27
CA ALA A 729 -1.51 -11.26 2.13
C ALA A 729 -2.43 -11.88 1.08
N ARG A 730 -3.67 -12.24 1.43
CA ARG A 730 -4.61 -12.92 0.51
C ARG A 730 -4.82 -12.16 -0.79
N ALA A 731 -5.00 -10.83 -0.72
CA ALA A 731 -5.20 -9.98 -1.90
C ALA A 731 -3.98 -10.01 -2.84
N PHE A 732 -2.77 -9.98 -2.27
CA PHE A 732 -1.51 -9.97 -3.01
C PHE A 732 -1.18 -11.34 -3.58
N ALA A 733 -1.42 -12.41 -2.84
CA ALA A 733 -1.28 -13.78 -3.33
C ALA A 733 -2.23 -14.06 -4.50
N ALA A 734 -3.49 -13.63 -4.40
CA ALA A 734 -4.46 -13.74 -5.50
C ALA A 734 -4.05 -12.91 -6.73
N THR A 735 -3.52 -11.70 -6.50
CA THR A 735 -2.96 -10.85 -7.55
C THR A 735 -1.80 -11.56 -8.26
N ALA A 736 -0.81 -12.05 -7.52
CA ALA A 736 0.35 -12.73 -8.09
C ALA A 736 -0.05 -13.98 -8.90
N ALA A 737 -0.95 -14.80 -8.35
CA ALA A 737 -1.40 -16.04 -8.97
C ALA A 737 -2.19 -15.82 -10.28
N SER A 738 -2.95 -14.73 -10.37
CA SER A 738 -3.76 -14.43 -11.56
C SER A 738 -3.11 -13.45 -12.55
N SER A 739 -2.05 -12.74 -12.13
CA SER A 739 -1.26 -11.79 -12.94
C SER A 739 -2.13 -10.79 -13.73
N PRO A 740 -2.95 -9.97 -13.04
CA PRO A 740 -3.84 -9.00 -13.68
C PRO A 740 -3.03 -8.00 -14.51
N GLN A 741 -3.41 -7.86 -15.78
CA GLN A 741 -2.68 -7.04 -16.74
C GLN A 741 -3.00 -5.55 -16.56
N ARG A 742 -2.21 -4.86 -15.72
CA ARG A 742 -2.48 -3.48 -15.26
C ARG A 742 -2.64 -2.47 -16.39
N ASP A 743 -1.84 -2.55 -17.44
CA ASP A 743 -1.95 -1.65 -18.60
C ASP A 743 -3.24 -1.89 -19.39
N GLN A 744 -3.60 -3.17 -19.62
CA GLN A 744 -4.86 -3.52 -20.27
C GLN A 744 -6.06 -3.02 -19.46
N ILE A 745 -6.00 -3.09 -18.13
CA ILE A 745 -7.05 -2.57 -17.24
C ILE A 745 -7.16 -1.05 -17.34
N HIS A 746 -6.04 -0.32 -17.49
CA HIS A 746 -6.07 1.13 -17.74
C HIS A 746 -6.72 1.44 -19.09
N TYR A 747 -6.32 0.75 -20.16
CA TYR A 747 -6.91 0.93 -21.48
C TYR A 747 -8.41 0.62 -21.49
N ALA A 748 -8.82 -0.47 -20.86
CA ALA A 748 -10.22 -0.82 -20.73
C ALA A 748 -11.00 0.20 -19.91
N LYS A 749 -10.36 0.79 -18.89
CA LYS A 749 -10.93 1.93 -18.18
C LYS A 749 -11.12 3.07 -19.17
N GLU A 750 -10.10 3.57 -19.87
CA GLU A 750 -10.28 4.77 -20.72
C GLU A 750 -11.25 4.54 -21.89
N LEU A 751 -11.14 3.43 -22.63
CA LEU A 751 -11.98 3.10 -23.78
C LEU A 751 -13.48 3.09 -23.48
N ARG A 752 -13.90 2.88 -22.23
CA ARG A 752 -15.32 2.95 -21.85
C ARG A 752 -15.94 4.33 -22.11
N ASN A 753 -15.12 5.38 -22.28
CA ASN A 753 -15.57 6.73 -22.58
C ASN A 753 -15.67 7.02 -24.08
N LEU A 754 -15.07 6.18 -24.95
CA LEU A 754 -15.07 6.37 -26.40
C LEU A 754 -16.45 6.00 -26.98
N LYS A 755 -17.12 6.95 -27.61
CA LYS A 755 -18.49 6.76 -28.11
C LYS A 755 -18.54 6.40 -29.59
N ASN A 756 -17.64 6.99 -30.38
CA ASN A 756 -17.65 6.85 -31.83
C ASN A 756 -16.46 6.03 -32.33
N HIS A 757 -16.38 5.86 -33.66
CA HIS A 757 -15.25 5.26 -34.36
C HIS A 757 -14.95 3.79 -34.03
N TRP A 758 -15.95 3.09 -33.50
CA TRP A 758 -15.93 1.65 -33.35
C TRP A 758 -16.44 0.95 -34.61
N THR A 759 -15.76 -0.12 -35.01
CA THR A 759 -16.37 -1.18 -35.82
C THR A 759 -17.02 -2.23 -34.91
N ASP A 760 -18.01 -2.95 -35.41
CA ASP A 760 -18.65 -4.05 -34.69
C ASP A 760 -17.62 -5.09 -34.21
N LYS A 761 -16.63 -5.42 -35.06
CA LYS A 761 -15.55 -6.36 -34.73
C LYS A 761 -14.73 -5.89 -33.52
N GLN A 762 -14.36 -4.61 -33.48
CA GLN A 762 -13.58 -4.01 -32.39
C GLN A 762 -14.38 -3.97 -31.07
N LEU A 763 -15.67 -3.62 -31.13
CA LEU A 763 -16.53 -3.66 -29.93
C LEU A 763 -16.64 -5.08 -29.38
N LEU A 764 -16.88 -6.07 -30.24
CA LEU A 764 -16.94 -7.46 -29.81
C LEU A 764 -15.59 -7.94 -29.24
N GLU A 765 -14.45 -7.51 -29.80
CA GLU A 765 -13.11 -7.79 -29.27
C GLU A 765 -12.91 -7.19 -27.87
N TYR A 766 -13.33 -5.94 -27.67
CA TYR A 766 -13.30 -5.28 -26.37
C TYR A 766 -14.10 -6.04 -25.30
N PHE A 767 -15.28 -6.55 -25.65
CA PHE A 767 -16.07 -7.38 -24.71
C PHE A 767 -15.53 -8.80 -24.52
N ARG A 768 -14.84 -9.38 -25.51
CA ARG A 768 -14.06 -10.63 -25.30
C ARG A 768 -12.93 -10.41 -24.31
N TRP A 769 -12.27 -9.25 -24.32
CA TRP A 769 -11.28 -8.91 -23.30
C TRP A 769 -11.90 -8.87 -21.90
N TYR A 770 -13.09 -8.28 -21.71
CA TYR A 770 -13.77 -8.31 -20.42
C TYR A 770 -14.05 -9.75 -19.96
N ARG A 771 -14.47 -10.64 -20.87
CA ARG A 771 -14.67 -12.05 -20.55
C ARG A 771 -13.38 -12.73 -20.07
N LYS A 772 -12.24 -12.44 -20.72
CA LYS A 772 -10.92 -12.89 -20.27
C LYS A 772 -10.55 -12.32 -18.90
N ALA A 773 -10.82 -11.03 -18.69
CA ALA A 773 -10.45 -10.31 -17.47
C ALA A 773 -11.18 -10.81 -16.21
N GLU A 774 -12.27 -11.57 -16.34
CA GLU A 774 -12.94 -12.23 -15.18
C GLU A 774 -12.08 -13.30 -14.50
N SER A 775 -11.07 -13.83 -15.21
CA SER A 775 -10.06 -14.71 -14.64
C SER A 775 -9.07 -13.98 -13.72
N PHE A 776 -8.88 -12.67 -13.93
CA PHE A 776 -8.02 -11.86 -13.09
C PHE A 776 -8.59 -11.73 -11.68
N LYS A 777 -7.69 -11.77 -10.70
CA LYS A 777 -7.98 -11.62 -9.27
C LYS A 777 -7.12 -10.50 -8.69
N GLY A 778 -7.61 -9.91 -7.62
CA GLY A 778 -6.94 -8.79 -6.96
C GLY A 778 -7.52 -8.54 -5.58
N GLY A 779 -7.35 -7.31 -5.10
CA GLY A 779 -7.94 -6.86 -3.86
C GLY A 779 -9.47 -6.85 -3.86
N ASN A 780 -10.06 -6.61 -2.70
CA ASN A 780 -11.50 -6.71 -2.47
C ASN A 780 -12.36 -5.84 -3.41
N SER A 781 -11.83 -4.73 -3.93
CA SER A 781 -12.53 -3.84 -4.87
C SER A 781 -12.25 -4.15 -6.34
N PHE A 782 -11.22 -4.94 -6.64
CA PHE A 782 -10.72 -5.22 -8.00
C PHE A 782 -11.83 -5.66 -8.97
N ALA A 783 -12.56 -6.72 -8.63
CA ALA A 783 -13.63 -7.25 -9.49
C ALA A 783 -14.78 -6.26 -9.66
N GLY A 784 -15.04 -5.46 -8.63
CA GLY A 784 -16.05 -4.40 -8.66
C GLY A 784 -15.71 -3.30 -9.68
N PHE A 785 -14.43 -2.91 -9.78
CA PHE A 785 -14.00 -1.96 -10.81
C PHE A 785 -14.23 -2.50 -12.21
N LEU A 786 -13.82 -3.74 -12.50
CA LEU A 786 -14.03 -4.34 -13.82
C LEU A 786 -15.52 -4.43 -14.18
N LYS A 787 -16.37 -4.80 -13.21
CA LYS A 787 -17.82 -4.81 -13.39
C LYS A 787 -18.37 -3.42 -13.69
N ASN A 788 -17.90 -2.39 -12.99
CA ASN A 788 -18.31 -1.01 -13.22
C ASN A 788 -17.84 -0.48 -14.58
N PHE A 789 -16.62 -0.81 -15.00
CA PHE A 789 -16.10 -0.42 -16.33
C PHE A 789 -16.94 -1.03 -17.43
N ARG A 790 -17.19 -2.35 -17.35
CA ARG A 790 -18.02 -3.07 -18.31
C ARG A 790 -19.45 -2.51 -18.35
N LYS A 791 -20.01 -2.13 -17.20
CA LYS A 791 -21.35 -1.51 -17.12
C LYS A 791 -21.39 -0.17 -17.84
N GLU A 792 -20.40 0.70 -17.61
CA GLU A 792 -20.33 2.00 -18.32
C GLU A 792 -20.07 1.80 -19.82
N ALA A 793 -19.20 0.86 -20.21
CA ALA A 793 -18.94 0.53 -21.60
C ALA A 793 -20.21 0.05 -22.33
N LEU A 794 -21.01 -0.83 -21.71
CA LEU A 794 -22.27 -1.32 -22.26
C LEU A 794 -23.26 -0.19 -22.58
N ALA A 795 -23.23 0.91 -21.84
CA ALA A 795 -24.14 2.03 -22.07
C ALA A 795 -23.86 2.77 -23.39
N ASN A 796 -22.68 2.58 -24.00
CA ASN A 796 -22.28 3.19 -25.27
C ASN A 796 -22.42 2.23 -26.46
N VAL A 797 -22.90 1.00 -26.26
CA VAL A 797 -22.98 -0.01 -27.33
C VAL A 797 -24.30 0.12 -28.12
N PRO A 798 -24.26 0.03 -29.46
CA PRO A 798 -25.47 -0.13 -30.29
C PRO A 798 -26.34 -1.31 -29.84
N LYS A 799 -27.66 -1.15 -29.82
CA LYS A 799 -28.59 -2.15 -29.28
C LYS A 799 -28.50 -3.50 -30.02
N GLU A 800 -28.16 -3.44 -31.30
CA GLU A 800 -28.07 -4.56 -32.23
C GLU A 800 -26.94 -5.53 -31.86
N LEU A 801 -25.89 -5.05 -31.20
CA LEU A 801 -24.75 -5.86 -30.77
C LEU A 801 -24.92 -6.48 -29.37
N LEU A 802 -25.92 -6.04 -28.60
CA LEU A 802 -26.14 -6.55 -27.24
C LEU A 802 -26.35 -8.08 -27.18
N PRO A 803 -27.11 -8.72 -28.08
CA PRO A 803 -27.25 -10.18 -28.07
C PRO A 803 -25.92 -10.92 -28.28
N GLU A 804 -25.05 -10.42 -29.16
CA GLU A 804 -23.73 -11.02 -29.39
C GLU A 804 -22.79 -10.85 -28.20
N ILE A 805 -22.84 -9.69 -27.54
CA ILE A 805 -22.08 -9.47 -26.29
C ILE A 805 -22.59 -10.35 -25.16
N GLU A 806 -23.90 -10.59 -25.08
CA GLU A 806 -24.47 -11.53 -24.12
C GLU A 806 -24.01 -12.97 -24.38
N LYS A 807 -23.91 -13.39 -25.65
CA LYS A 807 -23.32 -14.68 -26.03
C LYS A 807 -21.85 -14.78 -25.59
N ILE A 808 -21.04 -13.74 -25.83
CA ILE A 808 -19.64 -13.68 -25.37
C ILE A 808 -19.57 -13.83 -23.84
N GLN A 809 -20.47 -13.17 -23.11
CA GLN A 809 -20.50 -13.20 -21.65
C GLN A 809 -20.81 -14.60 -21.08
N LYS A 810 -21.70 -15.35 -21.75
CA LYS A 810 -22.12 -16.70 -21.36
C LYS A 810 -21.13 -17.79 -21.81
N ALA A 811 -20.35 -17.55 -22.86
CA ALA A 811 -19.36 -18.50 -23.35
C ALA A 811 -18.29 -18.83 -22.28
N PRO A 812 -17.77 -20.06 -22.19
CA PRO A 812 -16.66 -20.38 -21.29
C PRO A 812 -15.47 -19.42 -21.47
N VAL A 813 -14.76 -19.10 -20.39
CA VAL A 813 -13.50 -18.36 -20.51
C VAL A 813 -12.49 -19.27 -21.21
N ASN A 814 -12.20 -19.00 -22.49
CA ASN A 814 -11.20 -19.72 -23.26
C ASN A 814 -10.03 -18.77 -23.57
N ASP A 815 -8.84 -19.08 -23.06
CA ASP A 815 -7.61 -18.34 -23.34
C ASP A 815 -6.82 -19.12 -24.40
N GLY A 816 -7.26 -19.01 -25.67
CA GLY A 816 -6.65 -19.75 -26.77
C GLY A 816 -7.50 -19.78 -28.04
N PRO A 817 -6.95 -20.33 -29.12
CA PRO A 817 -7.63 -20.39 -30.41
C PRO A 817 -8.75 -21.45 -30.42
N PRO A 818 -9.65 -21.43 -31.42
CA PRO A 818 -10.71 -22.43 -31.58
C PRO A 818 -10.21 -23.80 -32.06
N PHE A 819 -8.90 -24.05 -32.05
CA PHE A 819 -8.29 -25.30 -32.49
C PHE A 819 -7.30 -25.85 -31.46
N LYS A 820 -7.05 -27.16 -31.51
CA LYS A 820 -6.05 -27.82 -30.67
C LYS A 820 -4.65 -27.28 -30.96
N ILE A 821 -3.92 -26.92 -29.90
CA ILE A 821 -2.49 -26.61 -29.94
C ILE A 821 -1.70 -27.91 -29.91
N ASP A 822 -0.94 -28.17 -30.96
CA ASP A 822 -0.05 -29.33 -31.10
C ASP A 822 1.41 -28.95 -30.79
N THR A 823 1.79 -27.68 -30.90
CA THR A 823 3.16 -27.21 -30.63
C THR A 823 3.15 -25.83 -29.98
N LYS A 824 3.98 -25.65 -28.94
CA LYS A 824 4.23 -24.37 -28.28
C LYS A 824 5.66 -23.93 -28.53
N LEU A 825 5.84 -22.70 -28.97
CA LEU A 825 7.12 -22.10 -29.31
C LEU A 825 7.29 -20.77 -28.57
N SER A 826 8.54 -20.35 -28.40
CA SER A 826 8.89 -19.01 -27.96
C SER A 826 9.87 -18.37 -28.95
N LEU A 827 9.77 -17.07 -29.12
CA LEU A 827 10.71 -16.28 -29.92
C LEU A 827 10.89 -14.92 -29.27
N GLY A 828 12.13 -14.48 -29.18
CA GLY A 828 12.51 -13.15 -28.73
C GLY A 828 13.19 -12.35 -29.83
N VAL A 829 13.74 -11.20 -29.45
CA VAL A 829 14.56 -10.34 -30.28
C VAL A 829 15.93 -10.10 -29.62
N THR A 830 16.91 -9.77 -30.45
CA THR A 830 18.28 -9.41 -30.05
C THR A 830 18.74 -8.19 -30.87
N PRO A 831 19.50 -7.27 -30.27
CA PRO A 831 20.02 -6.12 -31.01
C PRO A 831 21.05 -6.50 -32.10
N PRO A 832 21.12 -5.74 -33.21
CA PRO A 832 20.11 -4.81 -33.72
C PRO A 832 19.10 -5.53 -34.64
N MET A 833 17.80 -5.44 -34.32
CA MET A 833 16.67 -5.92 -35.14
C MET A 833 16.76 -7.37 -35.65
N LYS A 834 17.12 -8.32 -34.79
CA LYS A 834 17.12 -9.76 -35.14
C LYS A 834 16.23 -10.54 -34.20
N PHE A 835 15.62 -11.60 -34.68
CA PHE A 835 15.03 -12.60 -33.79
C PHE A 835 16.13 -13.40 -33.08
N ASP A 836 15.87 -13.84 -31.85
CA ASP A 836 16.83 -14.60 -31.03
C ASP A 836 17.06 -16.04 -31.52
N LYS A 837 16.18 -16.53 -32.40
CA LYS A 837 16.28 -17.82 -33.07
C LYS A 837 16.22 -17.60 -34.57
N ALA A 838 17.05 -18.34 -35.31
CA ALA A 838 17.06 -18.32 -36.77
C ALA A 838 16.03 -19.29 -37.38
N GLU A 839 15.70 -20.38 -36.68
CA GLU A 839 14.76 -21.40 -37.17
C GLU A 839 13.79 -21.87 -36.07
N LEU A 840 12.53 -22.12 -36.46
CA LEU A 840 11.51 -22.76 -35.66
C LEU A 840 10.98 -23.98 -36.44
N LYS A 841 10.77 -25.12 -35.77
CA LYS A 841 10.33 -26.38 -36.41
C LYS A 841 8.97 -26.80 -35.87
N VAL A 842 8.02 -27.06 -36.76
CA VAL A 842 6.66 -27.54 -36.46
C VAL A 842 6.23 -28.60 -37.47
N LYS A 843 5.29 -29.48 -37.09
CA LYS A 843 4.67 -30.44 -38.01
C LYS A 843 3.70 -29.71 -38.95
N ALA A 844 3.66 -30.08 -40.23
CA ALA A 844 2.69 -29.55 -41.18
C ALA A 844 1.24 -29.73 -40.68
N GLY A 845 0.40 -28.71 -40.81
CA GLY A 845 -0.99 -28.70 -40.33
C GLY A 845 -1.17 -28.60 -38.80
N ALA A 846 -0.09 -28.57 -38.01
CA ALA A 846 -0.16 -28.47 -36.55
C ALA A 846 -0.79 -27.14 -36.11
N GLY A 847 -1.57 -27.16 -35.03
CA GLY A 847 -1.91 -25.92 -34.30
C GLY A 847 -0.70 -25.42 -33.51
N VAL A 848 -0.32 -24.16 -33.72
CA VAL A 848 0.86 -23.54 -33.13
C VAL A 848 0.46 -22.41 -32.20
N GLU A 849 1.03 -22.39 -31.00
CA GLU A 849 1.11 -21.22 -30.11
C GLU A 849 2.55 -20.72 -30.15
N LEU A 850 2.78 -19.51 -30.66
CA LEU A 850 4.08 -18.84 -30.66
C LEU A 850 4.02 -17.65 -29.71
N ALA A 851 4.71 -17.76 -28.57
CA ALA A 851 4.91 -16.64 -27.65
C ALA A 851 6.05 -15.75 -28.17
N PHE A 852 5.70 -14.62 -28.77
CA PHE A 852 6.66 -13.61 -29.23
C PHE A 852 6.86 -12.57 -28.13
N THR A 853 8.07 -12.51 -27.57
CA THR A 853 8.44 -11.58 -26.49
C THR A 853 9.40 -10.54 -27.02
N ASN A 854 9.05 -9.27 -26.92
CA ASN A 854 9.98 -8.19 -27.25
C ASN A 854 10.88 -7.91 -26.04
N ASN A 855 12.02 -8.58 -25.98
CA ASN A 855 13.07 -8.41 -24.98
C ASN A 855 14.21 -7.48 -25.45
N ASP A 856 13.94 -6.58 -26.41
CA ASP A 856 14.92 -5.59 -26.86
C ASP A 856 15.30 -4.66 -25.67
N PRO A 857 16.60 -4.50 -25.34
CA PRO A 857 17.02 -3.56 -24.32
C PRO A 857 16.77 -2.09 -24.71
N MET A 858 16.59 -1.80 -25.99
CA MET A 858 16.18 -0.49 -26.49
C MET A 858 14.65 -0.39 -26.57
N PRO A 859 14.06 0.82 -26.42
CA PRO A 859 12.62 1.04 -26.51
C PRO A 859 12.14 1.00 -27.97
N MET A 860 12.38 -0.12 -28.66
CA MET A 860 11.95 -0.40 -30.03
C MET A 860 10.78 -1.37 -30.00
N MET A 861 9.74 -1.07 -30.76
CA MET A 861 8.62 -1.99 -30.96
C MET A 861 8.92 -2.92 -32.12
N HIS A 862 8.56 -4.19 -31.98
CA HIS A 862 8.77 -5.21 -33.01
C HIS A 862 7.45 -5.89 -33.33
N ASN A 863 7.27 -6.34 -34.56
CA ASN A 863 6.22 -7.29 -34.92
C ASN A 863 6.84 -8.57 -35.47
N LEU A 864 6.00 -9.56 -35.72
CA LEU A 864 6.38 -10.79 -36.41
C LEU A 864 5.30 -11.17 -37.41
N LEU A 865 5.70 -11.36 -38.65
CA LEU A 865 4.86 -11.88 -39.73
C LEU A 865 5.45 -13.21 -40.20
N VAL A 866 4.65 -14.27 -40.23
CA VAL A 866 4.94 -15.53 -40.92
C VAL A 866 4.42 -15.42 -42.34
N ILE A 867 5.27 -15.68 -43.34
CA ILE A 867 4.97 -15.39 -44.75
C ILE A 867 5.24 -16.59 -45.66
N GLU A 868 4.60 -16.60 -46.83
CA GLU A 868 4.84 -17.61 -47.85
C GLU A 868 6.29 -17.58 -48.39
N PRO A 869 6.85 -18.74 -48.80
CA PRO A 869 8.21 -18.80 -49.32
C PRO A 869 8.41 -17.88 -50.53
N GLY A 870 9.49 -17.09 -50.54
CA GLY A 870 9.81 -16.17 -51.63
C GLY A 870 9.06 -14.83 -51.57
N SER A 871 8.25 -14.57 -50.54
CA SER A 871 7.42 -13.36 -50.43
C SER A 871 8.07 -12.22 -49.63
N ARG A 872 9.27 -12.43 -49.06
CA ARG A 872 9.94 -11.46 -48.17
C ARG A 872 10.01 -10.04 -48.74
N VAL A 873 10.56 -9.90 -49.94
CA VAL A 873 10.80 -8.58 -50.54
C VAL A 873 9.49 -7.84 -50.77
N ASP A 874 8.45 -8.53 -51.26
CA ASP A 874 7.11 -7.97 -51.49
C ASP A 874 6.50 -7.46 -50.16
N ILE A 875 6.47 -8.31 -49.14
CA ILE A 875 5.87 -7.96 -47.84
C ILE A 875 6.61 -6.83 -47.13
N VAL A 876 7.94 -6.90 -47.06
CA VAL A 876 8.74 -5.85 -46.41
C VAL A 876 8.62 -4.52 -47.15
N THR A 877 8.60 -4.53 -48.49
CA THR A 877 8.42 -3.30 -49.29
C THR A 877 7.04 -2.70 -49.09
N LYS A 878 5.97 -3.52 -49.07
CA LYS A 878 4.61 -3.05 -48.77
C LYS A 878 4.52 -2.45 -47.38
N ALA A 879 5.10 -3.09 -46.37
CA ALA A 879 5.10 -2.57 -45.00
C ALA A 879 5.85 -1.23 -44.87
N ALA A 880 7.05 -1.13 -45.46
CA ALA A 880 7.87 0.08 -45.43
C ALA A 880 7.21 1.29 -46.13
N THR A 881 6.28 1.05 -47.07
CA THR A 881 5.58 2.09 -47.83
C THR A 881 4.23 2.50 -47.23
N MET A 882 3.81 1.91 -46.10
CA MET A 882 2.52 2.24 -45.45
C MET A 882 2.48 3.65 -44.84
N GLY A 883 3.64 4.26 -44.57
CA GLY A 883 3.72 5.56 -43.90
C GLY A 883 2.93 5.56 -42.58
N ALA A 884 2.08 6.57 -42.37
CA ALA A 884 1.26 6.69 -41.16
C ALA A 884 0.26 5.53 -40.96
N ALA A 885 -0.18 4.87 -42.04
CA ALA A 885 -1.07 3.70 -41.94
C ALA A 885 -0.38 2.49 -41.30
N GLY A 886 0.96 2.46 -41.28
CA GLY A 886 1.74 1.43 -40.60
C GLY A 886 1.44 1.39 -39.10
N MET A 887 1.37 2.53 -38.43
CA MET A 887 1.06 2.60 -36.99
C MET A 887 -0.37 2.17 -36.65
N ILE A 888 -1.31 2.32 -37.60
CA ILE A 888 -2.70 1.88 -37.44
C ILE A 888 -2.78 0.35 -37.54
N ASN A 889 -2.08 -0.22 -38.53
CA ASN A 889 -2.16 -1.63 -38.87
C ASN A 889 -0.98 -2.46 -38.37
N SER A 890 -0.20 -1.93 -37.41
CA SER A 890 0.98 -2.59 -36.83
C SER A 890 2.04 -3.01 -37.87
N PHE A 891 2.18 -2.26 -38.95
CA PHE A 891 3.03 -2.56 -40.12
C PHE A 891 2.74 -3.93 -40.75
N VAL A 892 1.52 -4.45 -40.58
CA VAL A 892 1.06 -5.66 -41.27
C VAL A 892 0.37 -5.24 -42.57
N PRO A 893 0.98 -5.46 -43.75
CA PRO A 893 0.35 -5.11 -45.03
C PRO A 893 -0.76 -6.10 -45.37
N GLU A 894 -1.78 -5.62 -46.07
CA GLU A 894 -2.83 -6.48 -46.62
C GLU A 894 -2.26 -7.35 -47.75
N SER A 895 -2.10 -8.65 -47.51
CA SER A 895 -1.64 -9.62 -48.50
C SER A 895 -2.04 -11.03 -48.08
N ASP A 896 -2.52 -11.81 -49.04
CA ASP A 896 -2.74 -13.26 -48.94
C ASP A 896 -1.47 -14.07 -48.57
N LYS A 897 -0.29 -13.52 -48.87
CA LYS A 897 1.03 -14.09 -48.53
C LYS A 897 1.42 -13.97 -47.05
N VAL A 898 0.68 -13.20 -46.24
CA VAL A 898 0.87 -13.12 -44.79
C VAL A 898 0.02 -14.20 -44.12
N LEU A 899 0.67 -15.25 -43.62
CA LEU A 899 0.02 -16.44 -43.07
C LEU A 899 -0.41 -16.25 -41.60
N ALA A 900 0.36 -15.50 -40.84
CA ALA A 900 0.06 -15.14 -39.46
C ALA A 900 0.87 -13.90 -39.07
N ALA A 901 0.33 -13.03 -38.21
CA ALA A 901 1.03 -11.83 -37.79
C ALA A 901 0.71 -11.44 -36.34
N THR A 902 1.68 -10.81 -35.67
CA THR A 902 1.47 -10.11 -34.41
C THR A 902 1.16 -8.63 -34.65
N PRO A 903 0.52 -7.93 -33.71
CA PRO A 903 0.61 -6.48 -33.67
C PRO A 903 2.06 -6.03 -33.36
N LEU A 904 2.29 -4.71 -33.33
CA LEU A 904 3.49 -4.15 -32.73
C LEU A 904 3.51 -4.46 -31.23
N VAL A 905 4.52 -5.22 -30.81
CA VAL A 905 4.73 -5.63 -29.42
C VAL A 905 5.69 -4.66 -28.76
N LEU A 906 5.28 -4.08 -27.62
CA LEU A 906 6.10 -3.15 -26.84
C LEU A 906 7.28 -3.87 -26.18
N THR A 907 8.36 -3.14 -25.94
CA THR A 907 9.48 -3.63 -25.13
C THR A 907 8.99 -4.14 -23.76
N GLY A 908 9.42 -5.34 -23.38
CA GLY A 908 9.02 -6.04 -22.16
C GLY A 908 7.68 -6.77 -22.24
N ASN A 909 7.00 -6.75 -23.39
CA ASN A 909 5.71 -7.41 -23.57
C ASN A 909 5.84 -8.69 -24.41
N THR A 910 4.82 -9.54 -24.27
CA THR A 910 4.65 -10.79 -24.99
C THR A 910 3.29 -10.82 -25.67
N TYR A 911 3.28 -11.21 -26.94
CA TYR A 911 2.07 -11.55 -27.67
C TYR A 911 2.04 -13.06 -27.97
N LYS A 912 0.89 -13.71 -27.74
CA LYS A 912 0.69 -15.12 -28.09
C LYS A 912 0.03 -15.21 -29.45
N LEU A 913 0.81 -15.52 -30.47
CA LEU A 913 0.32 -15.74 -31.83
C LEU A 913 -0.18 -17.17 -31.97
N TYR A 914 -1.41 -17.33 -32.44
CA TYR A 914 -2.02 -18.63 -32.70
C TYR A 914 -2.29 -18.80 -34.20
N PHE A 915 -1.76 -19.87 -34.80
CA PHE A 915 -2.01 -20.17 -36.22
C PHE A 915 -1.94 -21.67 -36.49
N LYS A 916 -2.48 -22.09 -37.64
CA LYS A 916 -2.27 -23.45 -38.17
C LYS A 916 -1.05 -23.42 -39.09
N ALA A 917 -0.08 -24.29 -38.82
CA ALA A 917 1.07 -24.45 -39.68
C ALA A 917 0.62 -24.86 -41.10
N PRO A 918 1.26 -24.36 -42.17
CA PRO A 918 0.94 -24.76 -43.53
C PRO A 918 0.92 -26.28 -43.71
N THR A 919 -0.02 -26.79 -44.51
CA THR A 919 -0.14 -28.22 -44.78
C THR A 919 0.93 -28.73 -45.74
N LYS A 920 1.47 -27.85 -46.60
CA LYS A 920 2.61 -28.13 -47.47
C LYS A 920 3.92 -27.99 -46.68
N PRO A 921 4.69 -29.09 -46.47
CA PRO A 921 6.00 -29.00 -45.84
C PRO A 921 6.96 -28.09 -46.62
N GLY A 922 7.79 -27.33 -45.92
CA GLY A 922 8.75 -26.42 -46.55
C GLY A 922 9.40 -25.46 -45.56
N LYS A 923 10.26 -24.58 -46.06
CA LYS A 923 10.83 -23.46 -45.30
C LYS A 923 9.96 -22.22 -45.52
N TYR A 924 9.28 -21.80 -44.47
CA TYR A 924 8.51 -20.55 -44.43
C TYR A 924 9.33 -19.51 -43.68
N GLU A 925 9.27 -18.26 -44.13
CA GLU A 925 10.01 -17.17 -43.51
C GLU A 925 9.16 -16.50 -42.43
N TYR A 926 9.83 -15.92 -41.44
CA TYR A 926 9.23 -14.94 -40.55
C TYR A 926 10.09 -13.68 -40.51
N VAL A 927 9.42 -12.52 -40.48
CA VAL A 927 10.04 -11.20 -40.62
C VAL A 927 9.49 -10.23 -39.59
N CYS A 928 10.33 -9.28 -39.18
CA CYS A 928 9.90 -8.03 -38.58
C CYS A 928 9.85 -6.98 -39.70
N THR A 929 8.82 -6.16 -39.74
CA THR A 929 8.57 -5.20 -40.83
C THR A 929 8.53 -3.76 -40.35
#